data_AF-A0AAW2C515-F1
#
_entry.id   AF-A0AAW2C515-F1
#
_cell.length_a   1.000
_cell.length_b   1.000
_cell.length_c   1.000
_cell.angle_alpha   90.00
_cell.angle_beta   90.00
_cell.angle_gamma   90.00
#
_symmetry.space_group_name_H-M   'P 1'
#
loop_
_entity.id
_entity.type
_entity.pdbx_description
1 polymer ?
#
loop_
_entity_poly.entity_id
_entity_poly.type
_entity_poly.pdbx_seq_one_letter_code
_entity_poly.pdbx_strand_id
1 'polypeptide(L)'
;MEVRSSMGDSVKRYVLRKKPPGKLLQSAHAVDREFQVLRALGTHTQVPVPKALCLCTDPSVIGTAFYIMEYLDGRIFVDPTLPGLSPDKRRAIYQATAKTLASLHSTNVDAIGLTKYGRLDNYCKRQVERWATQYIASTAEGKPERNPKMIELANWLRQHIPLEDSSGATSGLVHGDFRIDNLVFHPNEDRVIGILDWELSTLGNQMCDVAYSCLHYIVSIGLGDGQQGEGMELAGIPEGIPSLAEYLAEYCYAARKPWPVAEWKFYVAFSLFRGASIYAGVYNRWTMGNASGGKRAQITGKLANSFIDSAWAFIQRKSVLPEHPPSVPIAQQYLKLSGNENENQGLSSGVGRFVPSKRVQELRNRLIRFMEDHIYPMESEFYKLAQSSSRWTVHPEEEKLKELAKKEGLWNLFIPFDSAARARKLIFDGSNHSLPDGAYDQLLGAGLSNLEYGYLCEIMGCSVWAPQVFNCGAPDTGNMEVLLRYGNKEQLHEWLIPLLNGKIRSGFAMTEPQVASSDATNIECSIKREGDTYVINGTKWWTSGAMDPRCKVLIVMGKTDFNAAKHKQQSMIIVDTHTPGVHIKRPLMVFGFDDAPHGHAEVSFVNVRVPAKNILLGEGRGFEIAQGRLGPGRLHHCMRLIGAAERGMQMMAQRALSRRVFGKLIAEQGSFISDIAMCRIELEKARLLVLEAADQLDRLGNKKSRGIIAMAKVAAPNMALKVLDMAMQVHGGAGLSSDTVLAHLWVTARTLRIADGPDEVHLGTIGKLELQRARL
;
A
#
# COMPACT_ATOMS: atom_id res chain seq x y z
N MET A 1 9.55 -28.37 24.70
CA MET A 1 10.00 -29.66 24.13
C MET A 1 11.15 -29.38 23.18
N GLU A 2 12.23 -30.16 23.25
CA GLU A 2 13.35 -30.09 22.31
C GLU A 2 13.33 -31.36 21.45
N VAL A 3 13.27 -31.19 20.12
CA VAL A 3 13.28 -32.29 19.16
C VAL A 3 14.58 -32.20 18.36
N ARG A 4 15.40 -33.24 18.46
CA ARG A 4 16.65 -33.35 17.71
C ARG A 4 16.37 -33.98 16.33
N SER A 5 16.85 -33.33 15.29
CA SER A 5 16.85 -33.86 13.93
C SER A 5 17.69 -35.14 13.83
N SER A 6 17.24 -36.12 13.03
CA SER A 6 18.02 -37.33 12.71
C SER A 6 19.32 -37.04 11.93
N MET A 7 19.51 -35.79 11.48
CA MET A 7 20.72 -35.31 10.77
C MET A 7 21.63 -34.39 11.62
N GLY A 8 21.61 -34.50 12.94
CA GLY A 8 22.75 -34.08 13.78
C GLY A 8 22.77 -32.65 14.33
N ASP A 9 22.47 -31.59 13.56
CA ASP A 9 22.92 -30.24 13.96
C ASP A 9 21.86 -29.15 14.22
N SER A 10 20.56 -29.47 14.38
CA SER A 10 19.60 -28.46 14.88
C SER A 10 18.58 -29.02 15.87
N VAL A 11 18.53 -28.41 17.06
CA VAL A 11 17.51 -28.64 18.08
C VAL A 11 16.33 -27.71 17.80
N LYS A 12 15.17 -28.25 17.43
CA LYS A 12 13.94 -27.45 17.31
C LYS A 12 13.20 -27.42 18.65
N ARG A 13 12.84 -26.21 19.09
CA ARG A 13 12.07 -25.98 20.32
C ARG A 13 10.60 -25.76 19.99
N TYR A 14 9.75 -26.35 20.81
CA TYR A 14 8.30 -26.19 20.74
C TYR A 14 7.70 -25.99 22.13
N VAL A 15 6.59 -25.26 22.19
CA VAL A 15 5.80 -25.08 23.42
C VAL A 15 4.59 -26.01 23.37
N LEU A 16 4.38 -26.76 24.46
CA LEU A 16 3.19 -27.59 24.65
C LEU A 16 2.30 -26.93 25.70
N ARG A 17 1.08 -26.57 25.31
CA ARG A 17 0.08 -25.95 26.17
C ARG A 17 -1.00 -26.97 26.50
N LYS A 18 -1.18 -27.28 27.78
CA LYS A 18 -2.16 -28.25 28.29
C LYS A 18 -2.99 -27.67 29.43
N LYS A 19 -4.13 -28.30 29.71
CA LYS A 19 -4.95 -27.94 30.88
C LYS A 19 -4.17 -28.19 32.19
N PRO A 20 -4.27 -27.29 33.18
CA PRO A 20 -3.70 -27.53 34.50
C PRO A 20 -4.41 -28.70 35.21
N PRO A 21 -3.71 -29.42 36.11
CA PRO A 21 -4.30 -30.53 36.85
C PRO A 21 -5.31 -30.05 37.92
N GLY A 22 -6.36 -30.84 38.18
CA GLY A 22 -7.35 -30.59 39.26
C GLY A 22 -8.81 -30.48 38.80
N LYS A 23 -9.75 -30.34 39.75
CA LYS A 23 -11.16 -30.01 39.44
C LYS A 23 -11.25 -28.55 39.01
N LEU A 24 -11.33 -28.31 37.70
CA LEU A 24 -11.44 -26.98 37.11
C LEU A 24 -12.90 -26.52 37.04
N LEU A 25 -13.11 -25.20 37.11
CA LEU A 25 -14.40 -24.58 36.82
C LEU A 25 -14.79 -24.81 35.35
N GLN A 26 -16.09 -24.97 35.09
CA GLN A 26 -16.64 -25.11 33.74
C GLN A 26 -16.19 -23.91 32.88
N SER A 27 -15.69 -24.17 31.66
CA SER A 27 -15.10 -23.20 30.70
C SER A 27 -13.73 -22.59 31.03
N ALA A 28 -13.07 -22.97 32.14
CA ALA A 28 -11.69 -22.55 32.42
C ALA A 28 -10.67 -23.40 31.64
N HIS A 29 -9.61 -22.77 31.10
CA HIS A 29 -8.50 -23.41 30.35
C HIS A 29 -8.96 -24.21 29.11
N ALA A 30 -9.76 -23.56 28.24
CA ALA A 30 -10.18 -24.12 26.96
C ALA A 30 -9.05 -24.04 25.91
N VAL A 31 -8.12 -24.99 25.98
CA VAL A 31 -6.94 -25.08 25.07
C VAL A 31 -7.32 -25.15 23.58
N ASP A 32 -8.51 -25.68 23.26
CA ASP A 32 -9.09 -25.70 21.93
C ASP A 32 -9.47 -24.30 21.43
N ARG A 33 -10.00 -23.46 22.33
CA ARG A 33 -10.36 -22.07 22.04
C ARG A 33 -9.13 -21.19 21.83
N GLU A 34 -8.08 -21.38 22.63
CA GLU A 34 -6.78 -20.73 22.41
C GLU A 34 -6.17 -21.13 21.06
N PHE A 35 -6.18 -22.43 20.74
CA PHE A 35 -5.70 -22.92 19.46
C PHE A 35 -6.46 -22.32 18.28
N GLN A 36 -7.80 -22.20 18.40
CA GLN A 36 -8.64 -21.61 17.35
C GLN A 36 -8.23 -20.16 17.03
N VAL A 37 -8.08 -19.30 18.05
CA VAL A 37 -7.73 -17.89 17.83
C VAL A 37 -6.29 -17.73 17.32
N LEU A 38 -5.33 -18.48 17.87
CA LEU A 38 -3.94 -18.47 17.41
C LEU A 38 -3.82 -18.92 15.95
N ARG A 39 -4.54 -19.98 15.58
CA ARG A 39 -4.54 -20.48 14.20
C ARG A 39 -5.21 -19.49 13.24
N ALA A 40 -6.34 -18.91 13.62
CA ALA A 40 -7.05 -17.93 12.81
C ALA A 40 -6.18 -16.68 12.55
N LEU A 41 -5.59 -16.12 13.60
CA LEU A 41 -4.71 -14.95 13.51
C LEU A 41 -3.45 -15.25 12.69
N GLY A 42 -2.75 -16.35 12.99
CA GLY A 42 -1.51 -16.69 12.32
C GLY A 42 -1.67 -17.15 10.86
N THR A 43 -2.87 -17.55 10.44
CA THR A 43 -3.14 -17.96 9.05
C THR A 43 -3.66 -16.81 8.19
N HIS A 44 -4.46 -15.91 8.77
CA HIS A 44 -5.24 -14.95 8.00
C HIS A 44 -4.87 -13.48 8.25
N THR A 45 -3.94 -13.20 9.17
CA THR A 45 -3.57 -11.84 9.56
C THR A 45 -2.05 -11.69 9.72
N GLN A 46 -1.60 -10.44 9.85
CA GLN A 46 -0.22 -10.11 10.21
C GLN A 46 -0.04 -9.86 11.72
N VAL A 47 -1.05 -10.18 12.53
CA VAL A 47 -0.94 -10.05 13.99
C VAL A 47 0.13 -11.03 14.48
N PRO A 48 1.16 -10.57 15.22
CA PRO A 48 2.26 -11.43 15.64
C PRO A 48 1.79 -12.43 16.68
N VAL A 49 1.61 -13.69 16.29
CA VAL A 49 1.24 -14.81 17.17
C VAL A 49 2.14 -16.02 16.89
N PRO A 50 2.48 -16.83 17.91
CA PRO A 50 3.21 -18.08 17.68
C PRO A 50 2.39 -19.01 16.79
N LYS A 51 3.04 -19.68 15.84
CA LYS A 51 2.37 -20.60 14.94
C LYS A 51 1.79 -21.79 15.72
N ALA A 52 0.48 -21.94 15.73
CA ALA A 52 -0.20 -23.10 16.29
C ALA A 52 -0.08 -24.29 15.32
N LEU A 53 0.57 -25.38 15.75
CA LEU A 53 0.97 -26.50 14.89
C LEU A 53 -0.02 -27.66 14.93
N CYS A 54 -0.46 -28.06 16.13
CA CYS A 54 -1.33 -29.22 16.31
C CYS A 54 -2.18 -29.07 17.58
N LEU A 55 -3.44 -29.49 17.52
CA LEU A 55 -4.33 -29.66 18.66
C LEU A 55 -4.62 -31.16 18.82
N CYS A 56 -4.40 -31.69 20.02
CA CYS A 56 -4.76 -33.04 20.41
C CYS A 56 -5.85 -32.97 21.49
N THR A 57 -7.04 -33.49 21.16
CA THR A 57 -8.17 -33.58 22.10
C THR A 57 -8.28 -34.94 22.77
N ASP A 58 -7.47 -35.92 22.34
CA ASP A 58 -7.45 -37.27 22.90
C ASP A 58 -6.66 -37.30 24.22
N PRO A 59 -7.33 -37.47 25.37
CA PRO A 59 -6.66 -37.52 26.66
C PRO A 59 -5.76 -38.75 26.84
N SER A 60 -5.86 -39.77 25.97
CA SER A 60 -5.02 -40.97 26.06
C SER A 60 -3.53 -40.69 25.78
N VAL A 61 -3.21 -39.61 25.07
CA VAL A 61 -1.84 -39.30 24.62
C VAL A 61 -0.94 -38.82 25.77
N ILE A 62 -1.40 -37.86 26.58
CA ILE A 62 -0.65 -37.32 27.73
C ILE A 62 -1.50 -37.08 28.99
N GLY A 63 -2.71 -37.66 29.05
CA GLY A 63 -3.64 -37.52 30.18
C GLY A 63 -4.55 -36.29 30.12
N THR A 64 -4.43 -35.42 29.11
CA THR A 64 -5.29 -34.23 28.94
C THR A 64 -5.17 -33.66 27.52
N ALA A 65 -6.16 -32.88 27.09
CA ALA A 65 -6.08 -32.15 25.81
C ALA A 65 -4.97 -31.09 25.83
N PHE A 66 -4.30 -30.92 24.70
CA PHE A 66 -3.19 -29.97 24.55
C PHE A 66 -3.04 -29.48 23.11
N TYR A 67 -2.36 -28.35 22.93
CA TYR A 67 -1.85 -27.95 21.62
C TYR A 67 -0.34 -27.68 21.65
N ILE A 68 0.29 -27.81 20.49
CA ILE A 68 1.70 -27.49 20.27
C ILE A 68 1.76 -26.21 19.44
N MET A 69 2.62 -25.29 19.84
CA MET A 69 2.94 -24.09 19.07
C MET A 69 4.45 -23.89 18.95
N GLU A 70 4.82 -23.02 18.02
CA GLU A 70 6.19 -22.55 17.84
C GLU A 70 6.75 -21.94 19.13
N TYR A 71 8.02 -22.23 19.42
CA TYR A 71 8.78 -21.50 20.42
C TYR A 71 9.39 -20.26 19.78
N LEU A 72 8.98 -19.07 20.25
CA LEU A 72 9.52 -17.80 19.78
C LEU A 72 10.77 -17.45 20.60
N ASP A 73 11.92 -17.43 19.94
CA ASP A 73 13.17 -16.99 20.54
C ASP A 73 13.20 -15.46 20.55
N GLY A 74 13.09 -14.85 21.73
CA GLY A 74 12.88 -13.41 21.87
C GLY A 74 13.02 -12.88 23.30
N ARG A 75 12.93 -11.55 23.43
CA ARG A 75 13.00 -10.82 24.70
C ARG A 75 11.60 -10.63 25.28
N ILE A 76 11.44 -10.86 26.59
CA ILE A 76 10.22 -10.53 27.32
C ILE A 76 10.58 -9.51 28.40
N PHE A 77 9.88 -8.39 28.43
CA PHE A 77 10.11 -7.33 29.40
C PHE A 77 9.10 -7.43 30.53
N VAL A 78 9.48 -8.12 31.60
CA VAL A 78 8.63 -8.32 32.79
C VAL A 78 8.39 -7.01 33.54
N ASP A 79 9.41 -6.16 33.61
CA ASP A 79 9.32 -4.83 34.24
C ASP A 79 8.93 -3.78 33.18
N PRO A 80 7.75 -3.14 33.31
CA PRO A 80 7.29 -2.14 32.34
C PRO A 80 8.14 -0.86 32.34
N THR A 81 9.00 -0.65 33.33
CA THR A 81 9.97 0.46 33.34
C THR A 81 11.16 0.25 32.41
N LEU A 82 11.30 -0.97 31.87
CA LEU A 82 12.34 -1.35 30.90
C LEU A 82 13.76 -0.99 31.40
N PRO A 83 14.19 -1.55 32.56
CA PRO A 83 15.50 -1.26 33.12
C PRO A 83 16.62 -1.72 32.18
N GLY A 84 17.70 -0.95 32.12
CA GLY A 84 18.85 -1.24 31.25
C GLY A 84 18.68 -0.89 29.77
N LEU A 85 17.50 -0.45 29.33
CA LEU A 85 17.32 0.12 27.98
C LEU A 85 17.54 1.64 27.97
N SER A 86 18.10 2.14 26.86
CA SER A 86 18.19 3.58 26.60
C SER A 86 16.80 4.20 26.40
N PRO A 87 16.63 5.51 26.64
CA PRO A 87 15.34 6.19 26.43
C PRO A 87 14.72 5.94 25.04
N ASP A 88 15.52 5.98 23.97
CA ASP A 88 15.03 5.74 22.61
C ASP A 88 14.50 4.31 22.42
N LYS A 89 15.17 3.33 23.01
CA LYS A 89 14.70 1.94 22.97
C LYS A 89 13.43 1.75 23.78
N ARG A 90 13.30 2.39 24.94
CA ARG A 90 12.04 2.37 25.71
C ARG A 90 10.89 2.91 24.88
N ARG A 91 11.10 4.04 24.19
CA ARG A 91 10.11 4.63 23.28
C ARG A 91 9.72 3.67 22.16
N ALA A 92 10.70 3.08 21.49
CA ALA A 92 10.46 2.13 20.39
C ALA A 92 9.66 0.90 20.84
N ILE A 93 9.96 0.37 22.03
CA ILE A 93 9.25 -0.78 22.62
C ILE A 93 7.78 -0.43 22.91
N TYR A 94 7.50 0.72 23.51
CA TYR A 94 6.13 1.17 23.77
C TYR A 94 5.35 1.47 22.48
N GLN A 95 6.01 2.05 21.47
CA GLN A 95 5.45 2.25 20.14
C GLN A 95 5.08 0.92 19.46
N ALA A 96 5.98 -0.07 19.54
CA ALA A 96 5.72 -1.40 19.01
C ALA A 96 4.57 -2.09 19.74
N THR A 97 4.44 -1.86 21.05
CA THR A 97 3.33 -2.37 21.89
C THR A 97 1.99 -1.76 21.43
N ALA A 98 1.91 -0.44 21.30
CA ALA A 98 0.70 0.26 20.86
C ALA A 98 0.28 -0.16 19.44
N LYS A 99 1.24 -0.25 18.50
CA LYS A 99 0.99 -0.70 17.12
C LYS A 99 0.53 -2.15 17.05
N THR A 100 1.07 -3.02 17.90
CA THR A 100 0.66 -4.42 17.97
C THR A 100 -0.77 -4.56 18.47
N LEU A 101 -1.13 -3.82 19.52
CA LEU A 101 -2.50 -3.79 20.02
C LEU A 101 -3.49 -3.24 18.97
N ALA A 102 -3.10 -2.17 18.27
CA ALA A 102 -3.89 -1.63 17.18
C ALA A 102 -4.07 -2.61 16.01
N SER A 103 -3.02 -3.38 15.67
CA SER A 103 -3.08 -4.42 14.65
C SER A 103 -4.05 -5.54 15.05
N LEU A 104 -4.00 -5.99 16.31
CA LEU A 104 -4.96 -6.95 16.85
C LEU A 104 -6.39 -6.43 16.70
N HIS A 105 -6.64 -5.20 17.15
CA HIS A 105 -7.98 -4.61 17.14
C HIS A 105 -8.51 -4.25 15.75
N SER A 106 -7.64 -4.18 14.74
CA SER A 106 -8.03 -3.95 13.34
C SER A 106 -8.46 -5.23 12.61
N THR A 107 -8.40 -6.38 13.27
CA THR A 107 -8.74 -7.69 12.69
C THR A 107 -10.24 -7.81 12.40
N ASN A 108 -10.59 -8.18 11.17
CA ASN A 108 -11.96 -8.53 10.80
C ASN A 108 -12.26 -9.98 11.25
N VAL A 109 -12.95 -10.11 12.38
CA VAL A 109 -13.26 -11.41 13.02
C VAL A 109 -14.13 -12.33 12.17
N ASP A 110 -14.96 -11.77 11.29
CA ASP A 110 -15.79 -12.55 10.37
C ASP A 110 -14.96 -13.16 9.25
N ALA A 111 -14.05 -12.36 8.68
CA ALA A 111 -13.17 -12.79 7.60
C ALA A 111 -12.19 -13.91 8.03
N ILE A 112 -11.88 -14.01 9.33
CA ILE A 112 -10.94 -15.02 9.86
C ILE A 112 -11.63 -16.18 10.58
N GLY A 113 -12.96 -16.31 10.46
CA GLY A 113 -13.71 -17.46 10.99
C GLY A 113 -13.91 -17.44 12.52
N LEU A 114 -13.86 -16.26 13.14
CA LEU A 114 -14.08 -16.06 14.57
C LEU A 114 -15.45 -15.46 14.91
N THR A 115 -16.42 -15.42 13.99
CA THR A 115 -17.77 -14.88 14.23
C THR A 115 -18.47 -15.48 15.46
N LYS A 116 -18.25 -16.77 15.75
CA LYS A 116 -18.84 -17.48 16.91
C LYS A 116 -17.94 -17.49 18.15
N TYR A 117 -16.85 -16.73 18.14
CA TYR A 117 -15.85 -16.75 19.21
C TYR A 117 -16.34 -16.08 20.50
N GLY A 118 -17.30 -15.17 20.42
CA GLY A 118 -17.87 -14.50 21.58
C GLY A 118 -19.09 -13.67 21.21
N ARG A 119 -19.59 -12.89 22.15
CA ARG A 119 -20.69 -11.94 21.92
C ARG A 119 -20.14 -10.53 21.80
N LEU A 120 -20.48 -9.84 20.72
CA LEU A 120 -20.02 -8.48 20.43
C LEU A 120 -20.71 -7.43 21.32
N ASP A 121 -22.03 -7.54 21.47
CA ASP A 121 -22.85 -6.58 22.23
C ASP A 121 -22.58 -6.63 23.73
N ASN A 122 -22.87 -5.57 24.48
CA ASN A 122 -23.00 -5.55 25.95
C ASN A 122 -21.81 -6.19 26.70
N TYR A 123 -20.60 -6.04 26.19
CA TYR A 123 -19.43 -6.70 26.74
C TYR A 123 -19.13 -6.18 28.15
N CYS A 124 -18.95 -4.87 28.30
CA CYS A 124 -18.67 -4.22 29.58
C CYS A 124 -19.77 -4.54 30.59
N LYS A 125 -21.05 -4.44 30.18
CA LYS A 125 -22.20 -4.79 31.02
C LYS A 125 -22.09 -6.20 31.60
N ARG A 126 -21.87 -7.21 30.75
CA ARG A 126 -21.74 -8.60 31.18
C ARG A 126 -20.54 -8.83 32.08
N GLN A 127 -19.41 -8.20 31.76
CA GLN A 127 -18.20 -8.36 32.55
C GLN A 127 -18.34 -7.74 33.93
N VAL A 128 -18.96 -6.56 34.06
CA VAL A 128 -19.23 -5.93 35.36
C VAL A 128 -20.05 -6.87 36.24
N GLU A 129 -21.13 -7.45 35.73
CA GLU A 129 -21.95 -8.39 36.52
C GLU A 129 -21.17 -9.65 36.88
N ARG A 130 -20.45 -10.24 35.93
CA ARG A 130 -19.65 -11.46 36.17
C ARG A 130 -18.63 -11.26 37.29
N TRP A 131 -17.86 -10.18 37.23
CA TRP A 131 -16.83 -9.89 38.22
C TRP A 131 -17.43 -9.46 39.57
N ALA A 132 -18.55 -8.74 39.57
CA ALA A 132 -19.28 -8.42 40.80
C ALA A 132 -19.76 -9.69 41.52
N THR A 133 -20.39 -10.62 40.79
CA THR A 133 -20.83 -11.92 41.34
C THR A 133 -19.64 -12.71 41.88
N GLN A 134 -18.52 -12.73 41.15
CA GLN A 134 -17.32 -13.44 41.58
C GLN A 134 -16.69 -12.83 42.85
N TYR A 135 -16.67 -11.50 42.97
CA TYR A 135 -16.20 -10.82 44.17
C TYR A 135 -17.10 -11.09 45.38
N ILE A 136 -18.43 -10.99 45.21
CA ILE A 136 -19.41 -11.29 46.26
C ILE A 136 -19.24 -12.74 46.74
N ALA A 137 -19.10 -13.68 45.80
CA ALA A 137 -18.86 -15.08 46.13
C ALA A 137 -17.55 -15.30 46.89
N SER A 138 -16.52 -14.49 46.63
CA SER A 138 -15.21 -14.58 47.29
C SER A 138 -15.18 -13.89 48.66
N THR A 139 -16.19 -13.10 48.99
CA THR A 139 -16.33 -12.29 50.22
C THR A 139 -17.71 -12.50 50.88
N ALA A 140 -18.25 -13.71 50.76
CA ALA A 140 -19.49 -14.12 51.42
C ALA A 140 -19.25 -14.37 52.92
N GLU A 141 -20.32 -14.63 53.67
CA GLU A 141 -20.21 -15.01 55.07
C GLU A 141 -19.32 -16.25 55.23
N GLY A 142 -18.40 -16.23 56.21
CA GLY A 142 -17.38 -17.26 56.40
C GLY A 142 -16.15 -17.17 55.48
N LYS A 143 -16.00 -16.08 54.71
CA LYS A 143 -14.86 -15.80 53.81
C LYS A 143 -14.18 -14.48 54.18
N PRO A 144 -13.10 -14.05 53.48
CA PRO A 144 -12.48 -12.75 53.71
C PRO A 144 -13.46 -11.58 53.76
N GLU A 145 -13.18 -10.63 54.66
CA GLU A 145 -13.99 -9.42 54.86
C GLU A 145 -14.19 -8.65 53.56
N ARG A 146 -15.45 -8.25 53.33
CA ARG A 146 -15.84 -7.49 52.15
C ARG A 146 -15.53 -6.01 52.33
N ASN A 147 -14.96 -5.38 51.31
CA ASN A 147 -14.82 -3.92 51.27
C ASN A 147 -16.09 -3.28 50.68
N PRO A 148 -16.83 -2.44 51.45
CA PRO A 148 -18.06 -1.81 50.97
C PRO A 148 -17.87 -0.98 49.70
N LYS A 149 -16.71 -0.31 49.56
CA LYS A 149 -16.35 0.50 48.39
C LYS A 149 -16.34 -0.29 47.08
N MET A 150 -16.15 -1.61 47.13
CA MET A 150 -16.21 -2.46 45.93
C MET A 150 -17.63 -2.61 45.39
N ILE A 151 -18.63 -2.66 46.28
CA ILE A 151 -20.05 -2.73 45.89
C ILE A 151 -20.48 -1.40 45.30
N GLU A 152 -20.06 -0.29 45.92
CA GLU A 152 -20.28 1.05 45.37
C GLU A 152 -19.62 1.19 43.99
N LEU A 153 -18.39 0.67 43.81
CA LEU A 153 -17.67 0.71 42.53
C LEU A 153 -18.41 -0.10 41.47
N ALA A 154 -18.93 -1.28 41.81
CA ALA A 154 -19.76 -2.08 40.90
C ALA A 154 -21.04 -1.32 40.49
N ASN A 155 -21.70 -0.64 41.43
CA ASN A 155 -22.87 0.19 41.14
C ASN A 155 -22.54 1.38 40.25
N TRP A 156 -21.42 2.05 40.53
CA TRP A 156 -20.93 3.14 39.69
C TRP A 156 -20.66 2.66 38.27
N LEU A 157 -19.98 1.52 38.10
CA LEU A 157 -19.72 0.92 36.78
C LEU A 157 -21.02 0.58 36.03
N ARG A 158 -22.03 0.03 36.71
CA ARG A 158 -23.35 -0.25 36.09
C ARG A 158 -24.02 1.00 35.52
N GLN A 159 -23.85 2.14 36.20
CA GLN A 159 -24.46 3.42 35.81
C GLN A 159 -23.68 4.14 34.71
N HIS A 160 -22.39 3.82 34.52
CA HIS A 160 -21.48 4.53 33.62
C HIS A 160 -21.00 3.67 32.44
N ILE A 161 -21.74 2.60 32.10
CA ILE A 161 -21.42 1.75 30.95
C ILE A 161 -21.41 2.63 29.67
N PRO A 162 -20.33 2.62 28.89
CA PRO A 162 -20.24 3.41 27.66
C PRO A 162 -21.36 3.06 26.68
N LEU A 163 -21.94 4.08 26.03
CA LEU A 163 -23.07 3.89 25.11
C LEU A 163 -22.71 2.97 23.94
N GLU A 164 -21.45 3.02 23.48
CA GLU A 164 -20.92 2.18 22.41
C GLU A 164 -20.84 0.69 22.77
N ASP A 165 -20.88 0.32 24.06
CA ASP A 165 -20.90 -1.09 24.50
C ASP A 165 -22.18 -1.79 24.06
N SER A 166 -23.31 -1.07 24.04
CA SER A 166 -24.61 -1.63 23.65
C SER A 166 -24.76 -1.72 22.13
N SER A 167 -24.18 -0.77 21.39
CA SER A 167 -24.28 -0.70 19.92
C SER A 167 -23.30 -1.62 19.20
N GLY A 168 -22.25 -2.09 19.88
CA GLY A 168 -21.21 -2.91 19.29
C GLY A 168 -20.21 -2.12 18.42
N ALA A 169 -20.29 -0.79 18.38
CA ALA A 169 -19.50 0.05 17.48
C ALA A 169 -17.97 -0.04 17.71
N THR A 170 -17.55 -0.36 18.94
CA THR A 170 -16.15 -0.60 19.31
C THR A 170 -15.82 -2.08 19.50
N SER A 171 -16.72 -2.96 19.08
CA SER A 171 -16.59 -4.39 19.33
C SER A 171 -15.74 -5.10 18.29
N GLY A 172 -14.91 -6.02 18.77
CA GLY A 172 -14.05 -6.85 17.95
C GLY A 172 -13.32 -7.86 18.81
N LEU A 173 -12.18 -8.37 18.32
CA LEU A 173 -11.36 -9.28 19.10
C LEU A 173 -10.72 -8.52 20.28
N VAL A 174 -10.89 -9.08 21.48
CA VAL A 174 -10.34 -8.64 22.76
C VAL A 174 -9.42 -9.75 23.26
N HIS A 175 -8.16 -9.43 23.53
CA HIS A 175 -7.18 -10.31 24.14
C HIS A 175 -7.55 -10.64 25.59
N GLY A 176 -7.99 -9.64 26.35
CA GLY A 176 -8.41 -9.78 27.74
C GLY A 176 -7.26 -9.75 28.75
N ASP A 177 -6.01 -9.91 28.32
CA ASP A 177 -4.81 -9.76 29.18
C ASP A 177 -3.64 -9.11 28.42
N PHE A 178 -3.91 -8.07 27.62
CA PHE A 178 -2.86 -7.44 26.80
C PHE A 178 -1.97 -6.53 27.65
N ARG A 179 -0.72 -6.93 27.85
CA ARG A 179 0.31 -6.23 28.63
C ARG A 179 1.69 -6.47 28.04
N ILE A 180 2.62 -5.54 28.26
CA ILE A 180 3.95 -5.54 27.64
C ILE A 180 4.75 -6.82 27.91
N ASP A 181 4.57 -7.46 29.06
CA ASP A 181 5.24 -8.70 29.45
C ASP A 181 4.54 -9.97 28.94
N ASN A 182 3.37 -9.83 28.30
CA ASN A 182 2.76 -10.87 27.47
C ASN A 182 3.17 -10.74 25.99
N LEU A 183 4.13 -9.86 25.67
CA LEU A 183 4.69 -9.71 24.34
C LEU A 183 6.11 -10.31 24.27
N VAL A 184 6.36 -11.05 23.19
CA VAL A 184 7.69 -11.49 22.80
C VAL A 184 8.23 -10.48 21.79
N PHE A 185 9.34 -9.83 22.13
CA PHE A 185 10.07 -8.95 21.23
C PHE A 185 11.18 -9.71 20.52
N HIS A 186 11.53 -9.27 19.32
CA HIS A 186 12.66 -9.86 18.59
C HIS A 186 13.96 -9.79 19.43
N PRO A 187 14.87 -10.78 19.34
CA PRO A 187 16.10 -10.81 20.14
C PRO A 187 16.94 -9.53 20.03
N ASN A 188 16.99 -8.95 18.83
CA ASN A 188 17.88 -7.83 18.51
C ASN A 188 17.15 -6.57 18.00
N GLU A 189 15.86 -6.69 17.64
CA GLU A 189 15.08 -5.59 17.05
C GLU A 189 13.95 -5.18 18.00
N ASP A 190 13.56 -3.91 17.95
CA ASP A 190 12.52 -3.36 18.82
C ASP A 190 11.13 -3.52 18.17
N ARG A 191 10.82 -4.76 17.74
CA ARG A 191 9.52 -5.17 17.18
C ARG A 191 8.95 -6.38 17.91
N VAL A 192 7.63 -6.47 17.97
CA VAL A 192 6.92 -7.62 18.56
C VAL A 192 6.89 -8.77 17.55
N ILE A 193 7.17 -9.98 18.02
CA ILE A 193 7.12 -11.23 17.25
C ILE A 193 6.10 -12.24 17.77
N GLY A 194 5.51 -12.00 18.96
CA GLY A 194 4.41 -12.81 19.46
C GLY A 194 3.61 -12.14 20.58
N ILE A 195 2.30 -12.36 20.57
CA ILE A 195 1.38 -12.08 21.67
C ILE A 195 1.06 -13.41 22.37
N LEU A 196 1.23 -13.46 23.69
CA LEU A 196 1.04 -14.65 24.53
C LEU A 196 -0.21 -14.51 25.42
N ASP A 197 -0.62 -15.62 26.03
CA ASP A 197 -1.70 -15.73 27.01
C ASP A 197 -3.11 -15.36 26.52
N TRP A 198 -3.63 -16.19 25.62
CA TRP A 198 -4.94 -16.02 24.99
C TRP A 198 -6.12 -16.56 25.82
N GLU A 199 -5.91 -16.97 27.08
CA GLU A 199 -6.94 -17.65 27.90
C GLU A 199 -8.21 -16.82 28.07
N LEU A 200 -8.07 -15.50 28.17
CA LEU A 200 -9.16 -14.57 28.47
C LEU A 200 -9.77 -13.94 27.21
N SER A 201 -9.30 -14.35 26.04
CA SER A 201 -9.68 -13.70 24.78
C SER A 201 -11.11 -14.04 24.35
N THR A 202 -11.79 -13.03 23.81
CA THR A 202 -13.20 -13.09 23.42
C THR A 202 -13.52 -11.98 22.41
N LEU A 203 -14.75 -11.96 21.90
CA LEU A 203 -15.30 -10.78 21.25
C LEU A 203 -15.90 -9.83 22.31
N GLY A 204 -15.72 -8.53 22.11
CA GLY A 204 -16.23 -7.49 23.00
C GLY A 204 -15.62 -6.12 22.75
N ASN A 205 -15.76 -5.21 23.73
CA ASN A 205 -15.28 -3.84 23.63
C ASN A 205 -13.74 -3.77 23.75
N GLN A 206 -13.09 -3.37 22.65
CA GLN A 206 -11.63 -3.34 22.50
C GLN A 206 -10.94 -2.31 23.40
N MET A 207 -11.65 -1.28 23.87
CA MET A 207 -11.06 -0.24 24.70
C MET A 207 -10.73 -0.75 26.12
N CYS A 208 -11.33 -1.87 26.55
CA CYS A 208 -10.95 -2.56 27.76
C CYS A 208 -9.50 -3.09 27.72
N ASP A 209 -9.03 -3.59 26.58
CA ASP A 209 -7.63 -4.04 26.44
C ASP A 209 -6.66 -2.86 26.49
N VAL A 210 -7.05 -1.73 25.89
CA VAL A 210 -6.23 -0.51 25.89
C VAL A 210 -6.06 0.01 27.32
N ALA A 211 -7.15 0.16 28.07
CA ALA A 211 -7.10 0.57 29.47
C ALA A 211 -6.34 -0.43 30.34
N TYR A 212 -6.49 -1.73 30.09
CA TYR A 212 -5.73 -2.75 30.80
C TYR A 212 -4.22 -2.65 30.51
N SER A 213 -3.84 -2.42 29.24
CA SER A 213 -2.44 -2.23 28.84
C SER A 213 -1.82 -1.00 29.51
N CYS A 214 -2.62 0.02 29.88
CA CYS A 214 -2.20 1.23 30.57
C CYS A 214 -2.13 1.11 32.11
N LEU A 215 -2.47 -0.03 32.72
CA LEU A 215 -2.59 -0.12 34.19
C LEU A 215 -1.29 0.24 34.94
N HIS A 216 -0.13 -0.06 34.36
CA HIS A 216 1.18 0.20 34.95
C HIS A 216 1.49 1.71 35.11
N TYR A 217 0.78 2.60 34.38
CA TYR A 217 0.81 4.04 34.62
C TYR A 217 0.10 4.44 35.92
N ILE A 218 -0.88 3.65 36.36
CA ILE A 218 -1.85 4.02 37.40
C ILE A 218 -1.55 3.29 38.71
N VAL A 219 -1.16 2.02 38.63
CA VAL A 219 -0.81 1.16 39.76
C VAL A 219 0.47 0.38 39.45
N SER A 220 1.35 0.20 40.45
CA SER A 220 2.50 -0.67 40.30
C SER A 220 2.07 -2.14 40.41
N ILE A 221 2.27 -2.91 39.35
CA ILE A 221 1.97 -4.34 39.30
C ILE A 221 3.27 -5.08 39.07
N GLY A 222 3.89 -5.59 40.15
CA GLY A 222 4.89 -6.65 40.04
C GLY A 222 6.36 -6.30 40.32
N LEU A 223 6.68 -5.84 41.53
CA LEU A 223 8.03 -6.00 42.08
C LEU A 223 7.94 -6.84 43.37
N GLY A 224 8.76 -7.88 43.44
CA GLY A 224 8.60 -9.08 44.26
C GLY A 224 8.63 -8.97 45.78
N ASP A 225 8.52 -7.76 46.36
CA ASP A 225 8.75 -7.53 47.80
C ASP A 225 7.54 -7.04 48.59
N GLY A 226 6.32 -7.11 48.03
CA GLY A 226 5.11 -6.79 48.79
C GLY A 226 5.03 -5.34 49.27
N GLN A 227 5.85 -4.44 48.72
CA GLN A 227 5.75 -3.01 48.94
C GLN A 227 4.72 -2.39 47.97
N GLN A 228 3.85 -1.56 48.55
CA GLN A 228 2.95 -0.69 47.81
C GLN A 228 3.78 0.31 47.00
N GLY A 229 3.58 0.34 45.68
CA GLY A 229 4.13 1.35 44.80
C GLY A 229 3.02 2.09 44.07
N GLU A 230 3.15 3.40 43.95
CA GLU A 230 2.30 4.20 43.08
C GLU A 230 2.61 3.89 41.61
N GLY A 231 1.64 4.01 40.70
CA GLY A 231 1.89 3.84 39.26
C GLY A 231 2.85 4.88 38.70
N MET A 232 3.37 4.67 37.48
CA MET A 232 4.39 5.54 36.88
C MET A 232 3.97 7.03 36.78
N GLU A 233 2.66 7.34 36.69
CA GLU A 233 2.20 8.74 36.71
C GLU A 233 2.54 9.48 38.00
N LEU A 234 2.58 8.77 39.13
CA LEU A 234 2.86 9.33 40.45
C LEU A 234 4.31 9.08 40.88
N ALA A 235 4.84 7.88 40.61
CA ALA A 235 6.21 7.51 40.94
C ALA A 235 7.27 8.15 40.01
N GLY A 236 6.84 8.71 38.88
CA GLY A 236 7.70 9.27 37.84
C GLY A 236 7.85 8.30 36.67
N ILE A 237 7.69 8.83 35.45
CA ILE A 237 7.82 8.06 34.21
C ILE A 237 9.30 8.05 33.81
N PRO A 238 9.94 6.86 33.69
CA PRO A 238 11.32 6.77 33.22
C PRO A 238 11.50 7.44 31.86
N GLU A 239 12.61 8.14 31.68
CA GLU A 239 12.92 8.82 30.42
C GLU A 239 12.84 7.84 29.23
N GLY A 240 12.12 8.26 28.18
CA GLY A 240 11.87 7.47 26.98
C GLY A 240 10.54 6.71 26.97
N ILE A 241 9.92 6.47 28.12
CA ILE A 241 8.56 5.90 28.17
C ILE A 241 7.54 7.02 27.87
N PRO A 242 6.61 6.84 26.92
CA PRO A 242 5.57 7.83 26.66
C PRO A 242 4.66 7.97 27.88
N SER A 243 4.09 9.15 28.09
CA SER A 243 2.97 9.32 29.02
C SER A 243 1.76 8.47 28.62
N LEU A 244 0.85 8.21 29.56
CA LEU A 244 -0.38 7.48 29.28
C LEU A 244 -1.14 8.09 28.09
N ALA A 245 -1.25 9.42 28.06
CA ALA A 245 -1.94 10.13 26.99
C ALA A 245 -1.22 10.00 25.64
N GLU A 246 0.12 10.00 25.61
CA GLU A 246 0.90 9.79 24.38
C GLU A 246 0.79 8.36 23.87
N TYR A 247 0.90 7.35 24.74
CA TYR A 247 0.71 5.95 24.38
C TYR A 247 -0.71 5.70 23.84
N LEU A 248 -1.72 6.26 24.51
CA LEU A 248 -3.11 6.17 24.07
C LEU A 248 -3.32 6.88 22.73
N ALA A 249 -2.67 8.03 22.49
CA ALA A 249 -2.76 8.75 21.22
C ALA A 249 -2.13 7.94 20.08
N GLU A 250 -0.97 7.32 20.31
CA GLU A 250 -0.34 6.42 19.34
C GLU A 250 -1.25 5.23 18.99
N TYR A 251 -1.88 4.61 20.00
CA TYR A 251 -2.85 3.55 19.77
C TYR A 251 -4.08 4.04 19.00
N CYS A 252 -4.75 5.12 19.42
CA CYS A 252 -5.96 5.64 18.78
C CYS A 252 -5.70 6.02 17.33
N TYR A 253 -4.54 6.62 17.04
CA TYR A 253 -4.10 6.91 15.68
C TYR A 253 -3.91 5.62 14.86
N ALA A 254 -3.16 4.64 15.38
CA ALA A 254 -2.89 3.40 14.66
C ALA A 254 -4.15 2.54 14.43
N ALA A 255 -5.06 2.50 15.41
CA ALA A 255 -6.31 1.72 15.37
C ALA A 255 -7.49 2.48 14.72
N ARG A 256 -7.31 3.76 14.38
CA ARG A 256 -8.36 4.67 13.89
C ARG A 256 -9.58 4.72 14.82
N LYS A 257 -9.34 4.74 16.12
CA LYS A 257 -10.38 4.85 17.16
C LYS A 257 -10.50 6.30 17.63
N PRO A 258 -11.71 6.77 17.96
CA PRO A 258 -11.88 8.11 18.52
C PRO A 258 -11.11 8.24 19.85
N TRP A 259 -10.77 9.49 20.19
CA TRP A 259 -10.15 9.82 21.47
C TRP A 259 -11.15 9.58 22.61
N PRO A 260 -10.91 8.66 23.56
CA PRO A 260 -11.94 8.16 24.49
C PRO A 260 -12.06 9.03 25.75
N VAL A 261 -11.98 10.35 25.61
CA VAL A 261 -11.87 11.27 26.76
C VAL A 261 -13.05 11.18 27.73
N ALA A 262 -14.28 11.03 27.23
CA ALA A 262 -15.48 11.02 28.07
C ALA A 262 -15.63 9.70 28.85
N GLU A 263 -15.16 8.59 28.28
CA GLU A 263 -15.37 7.24 28.78
C GLU A 263 -14.13 6.65 29.47
N TRP A 264 -12.97 7.32 29.40
CA TRP A 264 -11.70 6.78 29.89
C TRP A 264 -11.72 6.38 31.37
N LYS A 265 -12.40 7.18 32.20
CA LYS A 265 -12.60 6.86 33.63
C LYS A 265 -13.27 5.50 33.81
N PHE A 266 -14.26 5.20 32.98
CA PHE A 266 -14.94 3.91 33.01
C PHE A 266 -13.98 2.78 32.69
N TYR A 267 -13.24 2.85 31.58
CA TYR A 267 -12.39 1.75 31.12
C TYR A 267 -11.25 1.44 32.11
N VAL A 268 -10.66 2.47 32.73
CA VAL A 268 -9.65 2.30 33.78
C VAL A 268 -10.27 1.73 35.06
N ALA A 269 -11.37 2.30 35.55
CA ALA A 269 -12.05 1.84 36.76
C ALA A 269 -12.51 0.38 36.61
N PHE A 270 -13.00 0.01 35.43
CA PHE A 270 -13.37 -1.35 35.08
C PHE A 270 -12.17 -2.31 35.14
N SER A 271 -11.01 -1.89 34.64
CA SER A 271 -9.77 -2.69 34.68
C SER A 271 -9.29 -2.93 36.12
N LEU A 272 -9.34 -1.89 36.97
CA LEU A 272 -9.00 -1.99 38.39
C LEU A 272 -10.03 -2.84 39.17
N PHE A 273 -11.32 -2.67 38.89
CA PHE A 273 -12.40 -3.48 39.45
C PHE A 273 -12.23 -4.98 39.13
N ARG A 274 -11.90 -5.30 37.88
CA ARG A 274 -11.58 -6.66 37.47
C ARG A 274 -10.36 -7.21 38.21
N GLY A 275 -9.28 -6.44 38.30
CA GLY A 275 -8.08 -6.82 39.06
C GLY A 275 -8.37 -7.10 40.54
N ALA A 276 -9.13 -6.22 41.20
CA ALA A 276 -9.57 -6.41 42.59
C ALA A 276 -10.37 -7.71 42.78
N SER A 277 -11.28 -8.01 41.85
CA SER A 277 -12.08 -9.23 41.86
C SER A 277 -11.23 -10.49 41.73
N ILE A 278 -10.22 -10.47 40.85
CA ILE A 278 -9.26 -11.56 40.68
C ILE A 278 -8.45 -11.76 41.96
N TYR A 279 -7.89 -10.70 42.53
CA TYR A 279 -7.06 -10.77 43.74
C TYR A 279 -7.84 -11.24 44.98
N ALA A 280 -9.11 -10.81 45.13
CA ALA A 280 -9.99 -11.30 46.19
C ALA A 280 -10.27 -12.81 46.04
N GLY A 281 -10.49 -13.29 44.82
CA GLY A 281 -10.66 -14.71 44.53
C GLY A 281 -9.40 -15.54 44.78
N VAL A 282 -8.21 -14.99 44.51
CA VAL A 282 -6.92 -15.63 44.86
C VAL A 282 -6.74 -15.68 46.38
N TYR A 283 -7.05 -14.59 47.09
CA TYR A 283 -6.95 -14.53 48.55
C TYR A 283 -7.89 -15.53 49.23
N ASN A 284 -9.15 -15.60 48.78
CA ASN A 284 -10.11 -16.58 49.30
C ASN A 284 -9.66 -18.04 49.03
N ARG A 285 -9.09 -18.33 47.86
CA ARG A 285 -8.52 -19.66 47.60
C ARG A 285 -7.33 -19.97 48.51
N TRP A 286 -6.54 -18.96 48.88
CA TRP A 286 -5.43 -19.13 49.81
C TRP A 286 -5.90 -19.38 51.24
N THR A 287 -6.92 -18.66 51.72
CA THR A 287 -7.53 -18.93 53.04
C THR A 287 -8.15 -20.34 53.12
N MET A 288 -8.55 -20.91 51.98
CA MET A 288 -9.03 -22.28 51.86
C MET A 288 -7.92 -23.33 51.62
N GLY A 289 -6.64 -22.94 51.62
CA GLY A 289 -5.50 -23.83 51.39
C GLY A 289 -5.29 -24.30 49.94
N ASN A 290 -6.01 -23.71 48.97
CA ASN A 290 -6.11 -24.17 47.58
C ASN A 290 -5.51 -23.20 46.54
N ALA A 291 -4.64 -22.27 46.95
CA ALA A 291 -4.01 -21.31 46.03
C ALA A 291 -2.68 -21.84 45.46
N SER A 292 -2.50 -21.69 44.15
CA SER A 292 -1.28 -22.07 43.42
C SER A 292 -0.07 -21.17 43.69
N GLY A 293 -0.25 -20.01 44.35
CA GLY A 293 0.79 -18.98 44.56
C GLY A 293 1.54 -19.02 45.90
N GLY A 294 1.28 -20.00 46.77
CA GLY A 294 1.95 -20.10 48.08
C GLY A 294 1.80 -18.83 48.95
N LYS A 295 2.87 -18.41 49.64
CA LYS A 295 2.88 -17.20 50.51
C LYS A 295 2.56 -15.89 49.78
N ARG A 296 2.77 -15.81 48.45
CA ARG A 296 2.41 -14.61 47.65
C ARG A 296 0.90 -14.41 47.53
N ALA A 297 0.11 -15.47 47.72
CA ALA A 297 -1.36 -15.36 47.71
C ALA A 297 -1.93 -14.76 49.01
N GLN A 298 -1.12 -14.63 50.08
CA GLN A 298 -1.52 -13.96 51.32
C GLN A 298 -1.67 -12.45 51.15
N ILE A 299 -0.83 -11.82 50.32
CA ILE A 299 -0.82 -10.37 50.13
C ILE A 299 -1.90 -9.88 49.15
N THR A 300 -2.53 -10.80 48.38
CA THR A 300 -3.51 -10.41 47.36
C THR A 300 -4.78 -9.82 47.95
N GLY A 301 -5.14 -10.12 49.19
CA GLY A 301 -6.26 -9.46 49.87
C GLY A 301 -6.02 -7.94 50.03
N LYS A 302 -4.80 -7.56 50.41
CA LYS A 302 -4.38 -6.14 50.50
C LYS A 302 -4.32 -5.49 49.12
N LEU A 303 -3.82 -6.20 48.10
CA LEU A 303 -3.80 -5.71 46.73
C LEU A 303 -5.21 -5.49 46.16
N ALA A 304 -6.17 -6.36 46.49
CA ALA A 304 -7.56 -6.18 46.08
C ALA A 304 -8.14 -4.86 46.62
N ASN A 305 -7.92 -4.56 47.90
CA ASN A 305 -8.33 -3.28 48.50
C ASN A 305 -7.60 -2.10 47.88
N SER A 306 -6.30 -2.22 47.62
CA SER A 306 -5.53 -1.19 46.94
C SER A 306 -6.09 -0.86 45.55
N PHE A 307 -6.50 -1.85 44.77
CA PHE A 307 -7.11 -1.63 43.45
C PHE A 307 -8.46 -0.92 43.56
N ILE A 308 -9.25 -1.24 44.59
CA ILE A 308 -10.52 -0.55 44.88
C ILE A 308 -10.27 0.93 45.21
N ASP A 309 -9.31 1.21 46.08
CA ASP A 309 -8.97 2.58 46.46
C ASP A 309 -8.38 3.36 45.28
N SER A 310 -7.51 2.74 44.47
CA SER A 310 -6.99 3.35 43.24
C SER A 310 -8.08 3.64 42.21
N ALA A 311 -9.10 2.78 42.08
CA ALA A 311 -10.22 3.03 41.18
C ALA A 311 -11.02 4.26 41.60
N TRP A 312 -11.32 4.38 42.90
CA TRP A 312 -12.02 5.55 43.44
C TRP A 312 -11.18 6.83 43.32
N ALA A 313 -9.89 6.75 43.64
CA ALA A 313 -8.98 7.87 43.47
C ALA A 313 -8.93 8.34 42.01
N PHE A 314 -8.91 7.41 41.04
CA PHE A 314 -8.90 7.74 39.61
C PHE A 314 -10.23 8.36 39.15
N ILE A 315 -11.38 7.82 39.58
CA ILE A 315 -12.71 8.37 39.26
C ILE A 315 -12.85 9.82 39.75
N GLN A 316 -12.33 10.11 40.94
CA GLN A 316 -12.41 11.43 41.59
C GLN A 316 -11.49 12.50 40.96
N ARG A 317 -10.54 12.12 40.09
CA ARG A 317 -9.69 13.09 39.39
C ARG A 317 -10.55 14.04 38.54
N LYS A 318 -10.30 15.35 38.61
CA LYS A 318 -11.02 16.35 37.79
C LYS A 318 -10.83 16.10 36.30
N SER A 319 -9.61 15.78 35.89
CA SER A 319 -9.27 15.38 34.53
C SER A 319 -8.35 14.15 34.57
N VAL A 320 -8.57 13.22 33.64
CA VAL A 320 -7.77 11.98 33.49
C VAL A 320 -7.12 11.86 32.11
N LEU A 321 -7.59 12.65 31.15
CA LEU A 321 -7.04 12.80 29.80
C LEU A 321 -7.26 14.24 29.35
N PRO A 322 -6.37 14.79 28.50
CA PRO A 322 -6.64 16.06 27.82
C PRO A 322 -7.88 15.97 26.91
N GLU A 323 -8.56 17.09 26.68
CA GLU A 323 -9.75 17.17 25.81
C GLU A 323 -9.47 16.71 24.37
N HIS A 324 -8.25 16.94 23.92
CA HIS A 324 -7.73 16.50 22.63
C HIS A 324 -6.51 15.62 22.84
N PRO A 325 -6.24 14.63 21.96
CA PRO A 325 -5.05 13.81 22.06
C PRO A 325 -3.81 14.72 22.07
N PRO A 326 -2.81 14.45 22.94
CA PRO A 326 -1.57 15.22 22.92
C PRO A 326 -0.95 15.14 21.53
N SER A 327 -0.36 16.25 21.09
CA SER A 327 0.49 16.28 19.91
C SER A 327 1.63 15.29 20.12
N VAL A 328 1.49 14.08 19.58
CA VAL A 328 2.49 13.01 19.70
C VAL A 328 3.86 13.60 19.34
N PRO A 329 4.93 13.44 20.15
CA PRO A 329 6.22 14.10 19.92
C PRO A 329 6.90 13.78 18.57
N ILE A 330 6.43 12.75 17.86
CA ILE A 330 6.79 12.50 16.46
C ILE A 330 6.39 13.72 15.58
N ALA A 331 5.30 14.40 15.91
CA ALA A 331 4.89 15.64 15.26
C ALA A 331 5.92 16.76 15.45
N GLN A 332 6.59 16.90 16.60
CA GLN A 332 7.54 18.02 16.82
C GLN A 332 8.95 17.78 16.28
N GLN A 333 9.39 16.53 16.12
CA GLN A 333 10.63 16.23 15.37
C GLN A 333 10.43 16.37 13.85
N TYR A 334 9.19 16.24 13.36
CA TYR A 334 8.83 16.55 11.98
C TYR A 334 8.41 18.01 11.73
N LEU A 335 7.96 18.75 12.76
CA LEU A 335 7.51 20.16 12.65
C LEU A 335 8.64 21.19 12.82
N LYS A 336 9.82 20.83 13.35
CA LYS A 336 10.95 21.78 13.44
C LYS A 336 11.71 22.03 12.12
N LEU A 337 11.38 21.32 11.05
CA LEU A 337 11.98 21.53 9.71
C LEU A 337 11.03 22.22 8.71
N SER A 338 9.83 22.65 9.13
CA SER A 338 8.90 23.43 8.32
C SER A 338 7.87 24.12 9.21
N GLY A 339 7.81 25.44 9.37
CA GLY A 339 8.54 26.56 8.80
C GLY A 339 8.09 27.86 9.52
N ASN A 340 8.52 29.02 9.02
CA ASN A 340 7.83 30.29 9.28
C ASN A 340 7.23 30.81 7.97
N GLU A 341 5.97 31.21 8.06
CA GLU A 341 4.96 31.33 7.01
C GLU A 341 5.05 32.65 6.22
N ASN A 342 4.53 32.65 4.99
CA ASN A 342 3.29 33.38 4.73
C ASN A 342 2.61 33.01 3.39
N GLU A 343 1.29 32.86 3.49
CA GLU A 343 0.21 32.93 2.48
C GLU A 343 -0.21 31.68 1.68
N ASN A 344 -1.21 30.99 2.27
CA ASN A 344 -2.53 30.64 1.71
C ASN A 344 -2.63 29.80 0.41
N GLN A 345 -2.81 28.48 0.51
CA GLN A 345 -4.11 27.80 0.73
C GLN A 345 -3.99 26.28 0.51
N GLY A 346 -4.33 25.52 1.56
CA GLY A 346 -4.96 24.19 1.49
C GLY A 346 -4.08 22.97 1.19
N LEU A 347 -3.72 22.19 2.23
CA LEU A 347 -3.52 20.73 2.12
C LEU A 347 -3.61 20.05 3.51
N SER A 348 -4.41 18.98 3.56
CA SER A 348 -4.86 18.23 4.73
C SER A 348 -3.98 17.03 5.10
N SER A 349 -3.92 16.72 6.41
CA SER A 349 -3.69 15.40 7.08
C SER A 349 -2.34 14.67 6.89
N GLY A 350 -1.70 14.33 8.02
CA GLY A 350 -0.39 13.66 8.14
C GLY A 350 -0.35 12.21 7.65
N VAL A 351 -0.42 12.05 6.34
CA VAL A 351 -0.11 10.85 5.58
C VAL A 351 1.24 11.12 4.90
N GLY A 352 2.20 10.19 4.89
CA GLY A 352 3.49 10.42 4.22
C GLY A 352 3.28 10.89 2.78
N ARG A 353 4.10 11.83 2.28
CA ARG A 353 3.90 12.52 0.99
C ARG A 353 3.59 11.60 -0.21
N PHE A 354 4.17 10.40 -0.20
CA PHE A 354 3.97 9.38 -1.23
C PHE A 354 3.14 8.18 -0.75
N VAL A 355 2.26 8.38 0.22
CA VAL A 355 1.30 7.37 0.63
C VAL A 355 0.04 7.55 -0.21
N PRO A 356 -0.40 6.53 -0.96
CA PRO A 356 -1.58 6.67 -1.80
C PRO A 356 -2.84 6.92 -0.97
N SER A 357 -3.74 7.77 -1.47
CA SER A 357 -5.05 7.98 -0.87
C SER A 357 -5.86 6.67 -0.82
N LYS A 358 -6.88 6.60 0.04
CA LYS A 358 -7.79 5.43 0.13
C LYS A 358 -8.37 5.07 -1.25
N ARG A 359 -8.76 6.09 -2.02
CA ARG A 359 -9.28 5.95 -3.39
C ARG A 359 -8.27 5.26 -4.31
N VAL A 360 -7.02 5.70 -4.28
CA VAL A 360 -5.96 5.09 -5.09
C VAL A 360 -5.66 3.67 -4.62
N GLN A 361 -5.67 3.40 -3.31
CA GLN A 361 -5.49 2.04 -2.78
C GLN A 361 -6.59 1.09 -3.25
N GLU A 362 -7.85 1.54 -3.30
CA GLU A 362 -8.96 0.74 -3.83
C GLU A 362 -8.76 0.41 -5.31
N LEU A 363 -8.39 1.39 -6.14
CA LEU A 363 -8.07 1.18 -7.56
C LEU A 363 -6.86 0.24 -7.73
N ARG A 364 -5.80 0.42 -6.94
CA ARG A 364 -4.63 -0.48 -6.93
C ARG A 364 -5.05 -1.92 -6.62
N ASN A 365 -5.84 -2.14 -5.59
CA ASN A 365 -6.26 -3.48 -5.16
C ASN A 365 -7.17 -4.18 -6.20
N ARG A 366 -7.98 -3.42 -6.94
CA ARG A 366 -8.77 -3.95 -8.05
C ARG A 366 -7.88 -4.30 -9.24
N LEU A 367 -6.97 -3.39 -9.58
CA LEU A 367 -6.03 -3.59 -10.67
C LEU A 367 -5.09 -4.78 -10.43
N ILE A 368 -4.56 -4.95 -9.22
CA ILE A 368 -3.73 -6.12 -8.84
C ILE A 368 -4.52 -7.42 -9.05
N ARG A 369 -5.76 -7.48 -8.55
CA ARG A 369 -6.63 -8.65 -8.75
C ARG A 369 -6.89 -8.91 -10.23
N PHE A 370 -7.21 -7.87 -11.01
CA PHE A 370 -7.41 -8.01 -12.46
C PHE A 370 -6.15 -8.54 -13.16
N MET A 371 -4.96 -8.08 -12.76
CA MET A 371 -3.69 -8.58 -13.31
C MET A 371 -3.50 -10.07 -13.01
N GLU A 372 -3.75 -10.49 -11.77
CA GLU A 372 -3.61 -11.88 -11.30
C GLU A 372 -4.63 -12.82 -11.95
N ASP A 373 -5.89 -12.41 -11.99
CA ASP A 373 -7.00 -13.26 -12.42
C ASP A 373 -7.15 -13.31 -13.94
N HIS A 374 -6.68 -12.29 -14.66
CA HIS A 374 -7.00 -12.13 -16.09
C HIS A 374 -5.80 -11.82 -17.00
N ILE A 375 -4.87 -10.95 -16.60
CA ILE A 375 -3.75 -10.57 -17.48
C ILE A 375 -2.67 -11.64 -17.51
N TYR A 376 -2.08 -11.98 -16.36
CA TYR A 376 -0.97 -12.94 -16.31
C TYR A 376 -1.31 -14.31 -16.91
N PRO A 377 -2.52 -14.89 -16.70
CA PRO A 377 -2.92 -16.13 -17.37
C PRO A 377 -2.95 -16.02 -18.90
N MET A 378 -3.28 -14.84 -19.44
CA MET A 378 -3.44 -14.60 -20.88
C MET A 378 -2.15 -14.24 -21.61
N GLU A 379 -1.08 -13.87 -20.90
CA GLU A 379 0.18 -13.45 -21.54
C GLU A 379 0.70 -14.51 -22.53
N SER A 380 0.64 -15.79 -22.16
CA SER A 380 1.10 -16.87 -23.03
C SER A 380 0.31 -16.97 -24.33
N GLU A 381 -0.99 -16.73 -24.31
CA GLU A 381 -1.85 -16.73 -25.51
C GLU A 381 -1.58 -15.50 -26.38
N PHE A 382 -1.34 -14.33 -25.78
CA PHE A 382 -0.94 -13.14 -26.53
C PHE A 382 0.40 -13.33 -27.24
N TYR A 383 1.39 -13.93 -26.57
CA TYR A 383 2.67 -14.27 -27.20
C TYR A 383 2.51 -15.28 -28.35
N LYS A 384 1.66 -16.31 -28.20
CA LYS A 384 1.38 -17.27 -29.27
C LYS A 384 0.81 -16.56 -30.51
N LEU A 385 -0.14 -15.63 -30.33
CA LEU A 385 -0.68 -14.86 -31.44
C LEU A 385 0.41 -13.98 -32.07
N ALA A 386 1.18 -13.26 -31.27
CA ALA A 386 2.24 -12.36 -31.73
C ALA A 386 3.36 -13.08 -32.51
N GLN A 387 3.58 -14.37 -32.22
CA GLN A 387 4.55 -15.21 -32.93
C GLN A 387 3.96 -15.92 -34.16
N SER A 388 2.64 -15.91 -34.32
CA SER A 388 1.94 -16.58 -35.43
C SER A 388 1.97 -15.79 -36.74
N SER A 389 1.52 -16.43 -37.83
CA SER A 389 1.24 -15.73 -39.09
C SER A 389 0.13 -14.68 -38.99
N SER A 390 -0.74 -14.79 -37.97
CA SER A 390 -1.87 -13.89 -37.72
C SER A 390 -1.52 -12.75 -36.73
N ARG A 391 -0.24 -12.52 -36.46
CA ARG A 391 0.24 -11.56 -35.44
C ARG A 391 -0.27 -10.13 -35.58
N TRP A 392 -0.62 -9.68 -36.78
CA TRP A 392 -1.19 -8.35 -37.05
C TRP A 392 -2.71 -8.29 -36.89
N THR A 393 -3.31 -9.28 -36.23
CA THR A 393 -4.75 -9.31 -35.91
C THR A 393 -4.96 -9.03 -34.42
N VAL A 394 -6.20 -8.70 -34.05
CA VAL A 394 -6.58 -8.43 -32.66
C VAL A 394 -7.03 -9.72 -32.01
N HIS A 395 -6.49 -10.02 -30.83
CA HIS A 395 -6.91 -11.19 -30.07
C HIS A 395 -8.35 -10.99 -29.53
N PRO A 396 -9.31 -11.89 -29.78
CA PRO A 396 -10.70 -11.71 -29.32
C PRO A 396 -10.85 -11.55 -27.81
N GLU A 397 -10.04 -12.29 -27.03
CA GLU A 397 -10.04 -12.13 -25.57
C GLU A 397 -9.52 -10.76 -25.11
N GLU A 398 -8.67 -10.08 -25.87
CA GLU A 398 -8.24 -8.71 -25.52
C GLU A 398 -9.46 -7.78 -25.44
N GLU A 399 -10.37 -7.87 -26.40
CA GLU A 399 -11.60 -7.07 -26.42
C GLU A 399 -12.55 -7.43 -25.27
N LYS A 400 -12.66 -8.73 -24.92
CA LYS A 400 -13.44 -9.16 -23.75
C LYS A 400 -12.86 -8.60 -22.45
N LEU A 401 -11.53 -8.61 -22.32
CA LEU A 401 -10.84 -8.04 -21.16
C LEU A 401 -11.05 -6.52 -21.06
N LYS A 402 -11.04 -5.80 -22.18
CA LYS A 402 -11.38 -4.36 -22.19
C LYS A 402 -12.79 -4.10 -21.69
N GLU A 403 -13.76 -4.88 -22.15
CA GLU A 403 -15.15 -4.76 -21.68
C GLU A 403 -15.29 -5.10 -20.19
N LEU A 404 -14.52 -6.07 -19.69
CA LEU A 404 -14.47 -6.35 -18.25
C LEU A 404 -13.81 -5.21 -17.47
N ALA A 405 -12.69 -4.67 -17.95
CA ALA A 405 -12.02 -3.52 -17.33
C ALA A 405 -12.93 -2.30 -17.25
N LYS A 406 -13.75 -2.03 -18.29
CA LYS A 406 -14.79 -0.98 -18.25
C LYS A 406 -15.82 -1.24 -17.17
N LYS A 407 -16.36 -2.46 -17.07
CA LYS A 407 -17.33 -2.84 -16.02
C LYS A 407 -16.75 -2.68 -14.61
N GLU A 408 -15.45 -2.92 -14.47
CA GLU A 408 -14.71 -2.69 -13.23
C GLU A 408 -14.19 -1.25 -13.08
N GLY A 409 -14.58 -0.29 -13.91
CA GLY A 409 -14.11 1.10 -13.78
C GLY A 409 -12.58 1.25 -13.80
N LEU A 410 -11.88 0.30 -14.43
CA LEU A 410 -10.43 0.31 -14.66
C LEU A 410 -10.12 0.82 -16.08
N TRP A 411 -10.81 1.88 -16.51
CA TRP A 411 -10.76 2.37 -17.88
C TRP A 411 -10.38 3.85 -17.94
N ASN A 412 -9.55 4.24 -18.91
CA ASN A 412 -9.11 5.62 -19.12
C ASN A 412 -8.51 6.28 -17.86
N LEU A 413 -7.81 5.51 -17.03
CA LEU A 413 -7.31 5.94 -15.72
C LEU A 413 -6.28 7.08 -15.79
N PHE A 414 -5.75 7.37 -16.97
CA PHE A 414 -4.73 8.40 -17.21
C PHE A 414 -5.30 9.82 -17.34
N ILE A 415 -6.62 9.98 -17.53
CA ILE A 415 -7.21 11.28 -17.83
C ILE A 415 -7.25 12.14 -16.56
N PRO A 416 -6.57 13.30 -16.52
CA PRO A 416 -6.59 14.15 -15.35
C PRO A 416 -7.89 14.98 -15.28
N PHE A 417 -8.21 15.44 -14.07
CA PHE A 417 -9.46 16.15 -13.80
C PHE A 417 -9.69 17.40 -14.67
N ASP A 418 -8.64 18.20 -14.92
CA ASP A 418 -8.71 19.43 -15.75
C ASP A 418 -9.13 19.12 -17.20
N SER A 419 -8.56 18.05 -17.75
CA SER A 419 -8.75 17.61 -19.12
C SER A 419 -10.13 17.00 -19.29
N ALA A 420 -10.59 16.21 -18.31
CA ALA A 420 -11.95 15.72 -18.25
C ALA A 420 -12.98 16.87 -18.18
N ALA A 421 -12.73 17.91 -17.37
CA ALA A 421 -13.62 19.06 -17.26
C ALA A 421 -13.74 19.84 -18.59
N ARG A 422 -12.61 20.07 -19.28
CA ARG A 422 -12.62 20.69 -20.62
C ARG A 422 -13.39 19.85 -21.64
N ALA A 423 -13.15 18.54 -21.67
CA ALA A 423 -13.83 17.62 -22.57
C ALA A 423 -15.34 17.65 -22.35
N ARG A 424 -15.80 17.66 -21.09
CA ARG A 424 -17.23 17.76 -20.76
C ARG A 424 -17.88 19.00 -21.37
N LYS A 425 -17.22 20.15 -21.25
CA LYS A 425 -17.72 21.42 -21.79
C LYS A 425 -17.84 21.41 -23.31
N LEU A 426 -16.85 20.89 -24.01
CA LEU A 426 -16.77 20.96 -25.48
C LEU A 426 -17.59 19.88 -26.19
N ILE A 427 -17.67 18.68 -25.61
CA ILE A 427 -18.36 17.53 -26.24
C ILE A 427 -19.85 17.52 -25.88
N PHE A 428 -20.23 17.99 -24.69
CA PHE A 428 -21.60 17.83 -24.16
C PHE A 428 -22.30 19.15 -23.83
N ASP A 429 -21.83 20.27 -24.41
CA ASP A 429 -22.41 21.62 -24.31
C ASP A 429 -22.71 22.09 -22.86
N GLY A 430 -21.93 21.60 -21.89
CA GLY A 430 -22.08 21.92 -20.47
C GLY A 430 -23.32 21.34 -19.78
N SER A 431 -24.08 20.47 -20.45
CA SER A 431 -25.23 19.79 -19.84
C SER A 431 -24.76 18.79 -18.79
N ASN A 432 -25.21 18.98 -17.54
CA ASN A 432 -25.14 17.98 -16.46
C ASN A 432 -26.15 16.83 -16.67
N HIS A 433 -26.55 16.55 -17.92
CA HIS A 433 -27.39 15.41 -18.20
C HIS A 433 -26.51 14.16 -18.13
N SER A 434 -26.54 13.52 -16.97
CA SER A 434 -26.27 12.10 -16.84
C SER A 434 -27.07 11.39 -17.93
N LEU A 435 -26.41 10.73 -18.89
CA LEU A 435 -27.05 9.62 -19.58
C LEU A 435 -27.57 8.69 -18.49
N PRO A 436 -28.71 8.01 -18.72
CA PRO A 436 -29.08 6.89 -17.88
C PRO A 436 -27.84 5.97 -17.77
N ASP A 437 -27.47 5.60 -16.54
CA ASP A 437 -26.42 4.61 -16.20
C ASP A 437 -24.98 5.08 -15.89
N GLY A 438 -24.66 6.38 -15.80
CA GLY A 438 -23.34 6.80 -15.32
C GLY A 438 -22.15 6.44 -16.25
N ALA A 439 -22.44 6.04 -17.49
CA ALA A 439 -21.47 5.69 -18.52
C ALA A 439 -20.48 6.82 -18.85
N TYR A 440 -20.83 8.08 -18.56
CA TYR A 440 -19.97 9.23 -18.82
C TYR A 440 -18.76 9.34 -17.89
N ASP A 441 -18.95 9.07 -16.60
CA ASP A 441 -17.85 9.08 -15.65
C ASP A 441 -16.87 7.92 -15.91
N GLN A 442 -17.35 6.83 -16.52
CA GLN A 442 -16.49 5.75 -16.99
C GLN A 442 -15.66 6.15 -18.23
N LEU A 443 -16.21 6.96 -19.14
CA LEU A 443 -15.51 7.34 -20.37
C LEU A 443 -14.40 8.37 -20.14
N LEU A 444 -14.59 9.32 -19.22
CA LEU A 444 -13.57 10.34 -18.90
C LEU A 444 -12.61 9.94 -17.78
N GLY A 445 -12.69 8.68 -17.33
CA GLY A 445 -11.78 8.09 -16.37
C GLY A 445 -11.94 8.65 -14.96
N ALA A 446 -11.03 8.22 -14.08
CA ALA A 446 -11.09 8.55 -12.66
C ALA A 446 -10.63 9.98 -12.32
N GLY A 447 -10.12 10.78 -13.25
CA GLY A 447 -9.68 12.15 -12.91
C GLY A 447 -8.57 12.16 -11.87
N LEU A 448 -7.53 11.35 -12.09
CA LEU A 448 -6.40 11.16 -11.17
C LEU A 448 -5.33 12.23 -11.40
N SER A 449 -4.57 12.56 -10.35
CA SER A 449 -3.32 13.31 -10.50
C SER A 449 -2.23 12.45 -11.18
N ASN A 450 -1.14 13.06 -11.66
CA ASN A 450 -0.01 12.30 -12.22
C ASN A 450 0.59 11.35 -11.19
N LEU A 451 0.71 11.79 -9.93
CA LEU A 451 1.17 10.95 -8.82
C LEU A 451 0.23 9.78 -8.56
N GLU A 452 -1.08 10.05 -8.47
CA GLU A 452 -2.11 9.02 -8.23
C GLU A 452 -2.13 7.97 -9.34
N TYR A 453 -2.09 8.40 -10.60
CA TYR A 453 -2.04 7.51 -11.77
C TYR A 453 -0.69 6.77 -11.86
N GLY A 454 0.40 7.36 -11.39
CA GLY A 454 1.72 6.71 -11.34
C GLY A 454 1.72 5.39 -10.58
N TYR A 455 1.00 5.32 -9.46
CA TYR A 455 0.82 4.08 -8.70
C TYR A 455 0.09 2.98 -9.48
N LEU A 456 -0.80 3.34 -10.41
CA LEU A 456 -1.52 2.40 -11.26
C LEU A 456 -0.65 1.98 -12.46
N CYS A 457 0.16 2.91 -12.99
CA CYS A 457 1.17 2.62 -14.00
C CYS A 457 2.21 1.60 -13.53
N GLU A 458 2.62 1.66 -12.25
CA GLU A 458 3.53 0.67 -11.68
C GLU A 458 2.94 -0.75 -11.76
N ILE A 459 1.65 -0.93 -11.47
CA ILE A 459 1.00 -2.25 -11.56
C ILE A 459 0.86 -2.69 -13.02
N MET A 460 0.38 -1.81 -13.91
CA MET A 460 0.25 -2.13 -15.34
C MET A 460 1.62 -2.42 -15.99
N GLY A 461 2.69 -1.80 -15.49
CA GLY A 461 4.05 -1.99 -15.99
C GLY A 461 4.62 -3.39 -15.78
N CYS A 462 4.01 -4.21 -14.92
CA CYS A 462 4.40 -5.61 -14.73
C CYS A 462 4.13 -6.48 -15.97
N SER A 463 3.38 -5.99 -16.96
CA SER A 463 3.09 -6.68 -18.22
C SER A 463 3.10 -5.70 -19.39
N VAL A 464 3.71 -6.08 -20.51
CA VAL A 464 3.65 -5.29 -21.76
C VAL A 464 2.23 -5.20 -22.34
N TRP A 465 1.36 -6.15 -22.01
CA TRP A 465 0.00 -6.28 -22.55
C TRP A 465 -1.04 -5.48 -21.74
N ALA A 466 -0.81 -5.31 -20.44
CA ALA A 466 -1.77 -4.72 -19.51
C ALA A 466 -2.24 -3.30 -19.88
N PRO A 467 -1.38 -2.33 -20.23
CA PRO A 467 -1.83 -0.96 -20.47
C PRO A 467 -2.92 -0.84 -21.53
N GLN A 468 -2.88 -1.68 -22.57
CA GLN A 468 -3.87 -1.66 -23.66
C GLN A 468 -5.25 -2.14 -23.20
N VAL A 469 -5.32 -3.10 -22.27
CA VAL A 469 -6.57 -3.61 -21.71
C VAL A 469 -7.32 -2.56 -20.89
N PHE A 470 -6.60 -1.61 -20.28
CA PHE A 470 -7.19 -0.52 -19.48
C PHE A 470 -7.35 0.79 -20.27
N ASN A 471 -7.10 0.77 -21.59
CA ASN A 471 -6.99 1.94 -22.48
C ASN A 471 -5.97 2.98 -22.02
N CYS A 472 -4.93 2.51 -21.35
CA CYS A 472 -3.82 3.28 -20.79
C CYS A 472 -2.52 3.10 -21.60
N GLY A 473 -2.56 2.43 -22.76
CA GLY A 473 -1.39 2.18 -23.62
C GLY A 473 -0.93 3.40 -24.43
N ALA A 474 0.39 3.56 -24.55
CA ALA A 474 0.98 4.49 -25.51
C ALA A 474 0.89 3.92 -26.94
N PRO A 475 0.86 4.74 -28.00
CA PRO A 475 0.89 6.21 -27.97
C PRO A 475 -0.49 6.86 -27.76
N ASP A 476 -1.56 6.07 -27.63
CA ASP A 476 -2.94 6.56 -27.58
C ASP A 476 -3.20 7.50 -26.42
N THR A 477 -2.70 7.21 -25.21
CA THR A 477 -2.86 8.15 -24.08
C THR A 477 -2.30 9.53 -24.40
N GLY A 478 -1.11 9.61 -25.01
CA GLY A 478 -0.52 10.88 -25.40
C GLY A 478 -1.28 11.58 -26.53
N ASN A 479 -1.83 10.83 -27.48
CA ASN A 479 -2.67 11.38 -28.55
C ASN A 479 -4.02 11.89 -28.00
N MET A 480 -4.64 11.13 -27.09
CA MET A 480 -5.86 11.53 -26.39
C MET A 480 -5.63 12.78 -25.54
N GLU A 481 -4.51 12.89 -24.83
CA GLU A 481 -4.15 14.11 -24.08
C GLU A 481 -3.98 15.34 -24.99
N VAL A 482 -3.36 15.18 -26.17
CA VAL A 482 -3.26 16.26 -27.16
C VAL A 482 -4.64 16.73 -27.59
N LEU A 483 -5.54 15.81 -27.95
CA LEU A 483 -6.91 16.15 -28.33
C LEU A 483 -7.65 16.80 -27.15
N LEU A 484 -7.58 16.22 -25.95
CA LEU A 484 -8.21 16.74 -24.74
C LEU A 484 -7.80 18.18 -24.41
N ARG A 485 -6.54 18.57 -24.68
CA ARG A 485 -6.03 19.92 -24.39
C ARG A 485 -6.22 20.90 -25.54
N TYR A 486 -6.03 20.46 -26.79
CA TYR A 486 -5.86 21.34 -27.94
C TYR A 486 -6.90 21.13 -29.06
N GLY A 487 -7.65 20.04 -29.01
CA GLY A 487 -8.66 19.73 -30.02
C GLY A 487 -9.85 20.68 -29.99
N ASN A 488 -10.39 21.01 -31.15
CA ASN A 488 -11.68 21.68 -31.32
C ASN A 488 -12.86 20.67 -31.24
N LYS A 489 -14.11 21.16 -31.19
CA LYS A 489 -15.31 20.32 -31.00
C LYS A 489 -15.37 19.20 -32.03
N GLU A 490 -15.19 19.51 -33.31
CA GLU A 490 -15.24 18.55 -34.42
C GLU A 490 -14.17 17.47 -34.28
N GLN A 491 -12.92 17.86 -33.96
CA GLN A 491 -11.81 16.92 -33.75
C GLN A 491 -12.06 16.01 -32.55
N LEU A 492 -12.67 16.51 -31.46
CA LEU A 492 -13.00 15.68 -30.30
C LEU A 492 -14.06 14.64 -30.64
N HIS A 493 -15.12 15.04 -31.35
CA HIS A 493 -16.18 14.12 -31.75
C HIS A 493 -15.68 13.05 -32.72
N GLU A 494 -14.88 13.45 -33.72
CA GLU A 494 -14.42 12.58 -34.78
C GLU A 494 -13.35 11.59 -34.29
N TRP A 495 -12.41 12.05 -33.45
CA TRP A 495 -11.21 11.27 -33.10
C TRP A 495 -11.11 10.90 -31.62
N LEU A 496 -11.40 11.82 -30.71
CA LEU A 496 -11.22 11.55 -29.27
C LEU A 496 -12.26 10.56 -28.75
N ILE A 497 -13.55 10.73 -29.08
CA ILE A 497 -14.60 9.83 -28.57
C ILE A 497 -14.35 8.37 -28.97
N PRO A 498 -14.02 8.04 -30.23
CA PRO A 498 -13.69 6.66 -30.59
C PRO A 498 -12.46 6.10 -29.86
N LEU A 499 -11.42 6.92 -29.63
CA LEU A 499 -10.23 6.54 -28.85
C LEU A 499 -10.57 6.27 -27.38
N LEU A 500 -11.37 7.14 -26.74
CA LEU A 500 -11.83 6.96 -25.36
C LEU A 500 -12.67 5.69 -25.19
N ASN A 501 -13.40 5.28 -26.24
CA ASN A 501 -14.17 4.03 -26.24
C ASN A 501 -13.31 2.78 -26.52
N GLY A 502 -12.04 2.96 -26.91
CA GLY A 502 -11.15 1.87 -27.34
C GLY A 502 -11.50 1.25 -28.69
N LYS A 503 -12.35 1.92 -29.51
CA LYS A 503 -12.83 1.42 -30.81
C LYS A 503 -11.80 1.56 -31.92
N ILE A 504 -10.97 2.60 -31.83
CA ILE A 504 -9.86 2.85 -32.74
C ILE A 504 -8.57 3.00 -31.95
N ARG A 505 -7.45 2.91 -32.65
CA ARG A 505 -6.10 3.21 -32.16
C ARG A 505 -5.52 4.37 -32.95
N SER A 506 -4.39 4.87 -32.49
CA SER A 506 -3.71 6.02 -33.06
C SER A 506 -2.20 5.86 -33.09
N GLY A 507 -1.55 6.63 -33.95
CA GLY A 507 -0.09 6.75 -34.03
C GLY A 507 0.38 8.19 -33.85
N PHE A 508 1.64 8.37 -33.44
CA PHE A 508 2.29 9.67 -33.42
C PHE A 508 3.49 9.66 -34.35
N ALA A 509 3.41 10.45 -35.42
CA ALA A 509 4.36 10.42 -36.51
C ALA A 509 5.22 11.70 -36.47
N MET A 510 6.31 11.63 -35.70
CA MET A 510 7.26 12.74 -35.52
C MET A 510 8.62 12.41 -36.12
N THR A 511 9.21 11.29 -35.71
CA THR A 511 10.57 10.89 -36.09
C THR A 511 10.69 10.63 -37.59
N GLU A 512 11.78 11.11 -38.18
CA GLU A 512 12.12 10.96 -39.59
C GLU A 512 13.41 10.15 -39.75
N PRO A 513 13.51 9.25 -40.75
CA PRO A 513 14.71 8.44 -40.95
C PRO A 513 15.90 9.25 -41.49
N GLN A 514 15.65 10.30 -42.27
CA GLN A 514 16.68 11.08 -42.96
C GLN A 514 17.37 12.15 -42.09
N VAL A 515 16.82 12.46 -40.91
CA VAL A 515 17.36 13.51 -40.02
C VAL A 515 17.44 13.04 -38.58
N ALA A 516 18.41 13.60 -37.84
CA ALA A 516 18.56 13.39 -36.41
C ALA A 516 17.39 14.03 -35.64
N SER A 517 16.32 13.26 -35.48
CA SER A 517 15.04 13.70 -34.92
C SER A 517 15.05 13.95 -33.41
N SER A 518 16.17 13.66 -32.73
CA SER A 518 16.39 14.02 -31.32
C SER A 518 16.40 15.54 -31.12
N ASP A 519 16.86 16.30 -32.11
CA ASP A 519 16.56 17.72 -32.25
C ASP A 519 15.33 17.88 -33.14
N ALA A 520 14.18 18.17 -32.52
CA ALA A 520 12.90 18.34 -33.19
C ALA A 520 12.90 19.49 -34.22
N THR A 521 13.90 20.38 -34.21
CA THR A 521 14.01 21.46 -35.21
C THR A 521 14.48 20.94 -36.58
N ASN A 522 15.10 19.75 -36.62
CA ASN A 522 15.55 19.10 -37.84
C ASN A 522 14.44 18.43 -38.65
N ILE A 523 13.23 18.30 -38.10
CA ILE A 523 12.07 17.73 -38.82
C ILE A 523 11.86 18.48 -40.14
N GLU A 524 11.70 17.77 -41.25
CA GLU A 524 11.61 18.31 -42.61
C GLU A 524 10.31 17.97 -43.35
N CYS A 525 9.51 17.02 -42.85
CA CYS A 525 8.20 16.69 -43.41
C CYS A 525 7.38 17.96 -43.66
N SER A 526 6.99 18.19 -44.91
CA SER A 526 6.34 19.42 -45.36
C SER A 526 4.83 19.34 -45.15
N ILE A 527 4.24 20.40 -44.59
CA ILE A 527 2.80 20.61 -44.47
C ILE A 527 2.48 21.95 -45.13
N LYS A 528 2.08 21.92 -46.41
CA LYS A 528 1.81 23.13 -47.18
C LYS A 528 0.32 23.43 -47.21
N ARG A 529 -0.08 24.66 -46.87
CA ARG A 529 -1.48 25.09 -47.01
C ARG A 529 -1.82 25.41 -48.47
N GLU A 530 -2.91 24.84 -48.97
CA GLU A 530 -3.48 25.10 -50.29
C GLU A 530 -4.98 25.37 -50.14
N GLY A 531 -5.34 26.65 -50.01
CA GLY A 531 -6.72 27.07 -49.79
C GLY A 531 -7.27 26.59 -48.44
N ASP A 532 -8.31 25.76 -48.52
CA ASP A 532 -9.00 25.12 -47.40
C ASP A 532 -8.45 23.72 -47.06
N THR A 533 -7.33 23.31 -47.66
CA THR A 533 -6.65 22.04 -47.40
C THR A 533 -5.17 22.23 -47.06
N TYR A 534 -4.57 21.19 -46.47
CA TYR A 534 -3.13 21.02 -46.36
C TYR A 534 -2.67 19.83 -47.21
N VAL A 535 -1.51 19.97 -47.84
CA VAL A 535 -0.79 18.90 -48.54
C VAL A 535 0.41 18.49 -47.71
N ILE A 536 0.51 17.20 -47.38
CA ILE A 536 1.57 16.65 -46.53
C ILE A 536 2.48 15.75 -47.37
N ASN A 537 3.79 15.98 -47.28
CA ASN A 537 4.82 15.19 -47.96
C ASN A 537 6.01 14.90 -47.05
N GLY A 538 6.39 13.62 -46.94
CA GLY A 538 7.56 13.21 -46.19
C GLY A 538 7.50 11.74 -45.73
N THR A 539 8.54 11.31 -45.04
CA THR A 539 8.64 9.96 -44.48
C THR A 539 8.81 10.04 -42.98
N LYS A 540 8.03 9.24 -42.26
CA LYS A 540 8.10 9.06 -40.80
C LYS A 540 8.45 7.62 -40.48
N TRP A 541 9.09 7.38 -39.36
CA TRP A 541 9.38 6.03 -38.87
C TRP A 541 9.28 5.98 -37.35
N TRP A 542 9.28 4.78 -36.78
CA TRP A 542 8.96 4.56 -35.36
C TRP A 542 7.57 5.08 -34.98
N THR A 543 6.61 5.00 -35.90
CA THR A 543 5.22 5.36 -35.62
C THR A 543 4.56 4.18 -34.92
N SER A 544 4.68 4.14 -33.59
CA SER A 544 4.11 3.07 -32.76
C SER A 544 2.59 3.00 -32.91
N GLY A 545 2.03 1.79 -32.92
CA GLY A 545 0.59 1.55 -33.06
C GLY A 545 0.08 1.58 -34.50
N ALA A 546 0.83 2.11 -35.46
CA ALA A 546 0.38 2.24 -36.86
C ALA A 546 0.33 0.90 -37.62
N MET A 547 0.88 -0.18 -37.05
CA MET A 547 0.72 -1.53 -37.60
C MET A 547 -0.59 -2.19 -37.15
N ASP A 548 -1.23 -1.68 -36.10
CA ASP A 548 -2.48 -2.24 -35.59
C ASP A 548 -3.62 -1.97 -36.58
N PRO A 549 -4.43 -2.97 -36.96
CA PRO A 549 -5.52 -2.80 -37.93
C PRO A 549 -6.61 -1.81 -37.45
N ARG A 550 -6.67 -1.52 -36.15
CA ARG A 550 -7.57 -0.52 -35.57
C ARG A 550 -6.98 0.89 -35.60
N CYS A 551 -5.71 1.07 -35.98
CA CYS A 551 -5.12 2.41 -36.09
C CYS A 551 -5.80 3.18 -37.21
N LYS A 552 -6.62 4.17 -36.84
CA LYS A 552 -7.34 5.02 -37.79
C LYS A 552 -6.73 6.41 -37.93
N VAL A 553 -6.05 6.90 -36.91
CA VAL A 553 -5.64 8.31 -36.84
C VAL A 553 -4.18 8.48 -36.48
N LEU A 554 -3.49 9.36 -37.19
CA LEU A 554 -2.13 9.79 -36.91
C LEU A 554 -2.12 11.26 -36.50
N ILE A 555 -1.42 11.58 -35.42
CA ILE A 555 -0.99 12.96 -35.17
C ILE A 555 0.41 13.12 -35.80
N VAL A 556 0.49 13.92 -36.85
CA VAL A 556 1.70 14.11 -37.65
C VAL A 556 2.34 15.46 -37.31
N MET A 557 3.65 15.47 -37.06
CA MET A 557 4.44 16.69 -36.91
C MET A 557 5.24 16.99 -38.18
N GLY A 558 5.16 18.22 -38.67
CA GLY A 558 5.89 18.67 -39.85
C GLY A 558 6.04 20.19 -39.89
N LYS A 559 6.81 20.71 -40.85
CA LYS A 559 7.05 22.15 -41.05
C LYS A 559 5.95 22.75 -41.92
N THR A 560 5.30 23.79 -41.39
CA THR A 560 4.34 24.64 -42.13
C THR A 560 5.00 25.87 -42.72
N ASP A 561 6.05 26.40 -42.07
CA ASP A 561 6.81 27.55 -42.55
C ASP A 561 8.30 27.34 -42.30
N PHE A 562 9.10 27.20 -43.37
CA PHE A 562 10.54 26.99 -43.31
C PHE A 562 11.32 28.26 -42.98
N ASN A 563 10.69 29.43 -43.08
CA ASN A 563 11.31 30.75 -42.87
C ASN A 563 10.94 31.37 -41.52
N ALA A 564 9.95 30.82 -40.81
CA ALA A 564 9.61 31.26 -39.46
C ALA A 564 10.78 31.04 -38.48
N ALA A 565 10.70 31.69 -37.31
CA ALA A 565 11.66 31.47 -36.22
C ALA A 565 11.74 29.97 -35.86
N LYS A 566 12.95 29.46 -35.55
CA LYS A 566 13.28 28.02 -35.41
C LYS A 566 12.27 27.16 -34.62
N HIS A 567 11.65 27.70 -33.57
CA HIS A 567 10.66 27.00 -32.72
C HIS A 567 9.18 27.29 -33.07
N LYS A 568 8.94 27.93 -34.21
CA LYS A 568 7.63 28.30 -34.78
C LYS A 568 7.42 27.73 -36.19
N GLN A 569 8.35 26.93 -36.70
CA GLN A 569 8.29 26.37 -38.05
C GLN A 569 7.36 25.16 -38.15
N GLN A 570 7.21 24.41 -37.05
CA GLN A 570 6.50 23.14 -37.02
C GLN A 570 5.07 23.28 -36.49
N SER A 571 4.19 22.44 -37.03
CA SER A 571 2.80 22.29 -36.62
C SER A 571 2.48 20.81 -36.38
N MET A 572 1.36 20.54 -35.71
CA MET A 572 0.78 19.20 -35.63
C MET A 572 -0.56 19.16 -36.37
N ILE A 573 -0.79 18.08 -37.11
CA ILE A 573 -1.99 17.91 -37.94
C ILE A 573 -2.53 16.48 -37.81
N ILE A 574 -3.85 16.34 -37.78
CA ILE A 574 -4.53 15.05 -37.71
C ILE A 574 -4.67 14.48 -39.12
N VAL A 575 -4.30 13.21 -39.30
CA VAL A 575 -4.37 12.51 -40.58
C VAL A 575 -5.03 11.15 -40.39
N ASP A 576 -6.10 10.87 -41.15
CA ASP A 576 -6.64 9.51 -41.24
C ASP A 576 -5.66 8.62 -42.01
N THR A 577 -5.38 7.45 -41.46
CA THR A 577 -4.57 6.40 -42.10
C THR A 577 -5.08 5.95 -43.47
N HIS A 578 -6.37 6.14 -43.78
CA HIS A 578 -6.99 5.78 -45.06
C HIS A 578 -6.97 6.93 -46.07
N THR A 579 -6.51 8.14 -45.68
CA THR A 579 -6.42 9.25 -46.61
C THR A 579 -5.48 8.87 -47.77
N PRO A 580 -5.89 9.08 -49.05
CA PRO A 580 -5.04 8.77 -50.20
C PRO A 580 -3.64 9.39 -50.07
N GLY A 581 -2.62 8.58 -50.34
CA GLY A 581 -1.21 8.96 -50.23
C GLY A 581 -0.54 8.59 -48.89
N VAL A 582 -1.30 8.13 -47.89
CA VAL A 582 -0.74 7.54 -46.67
C VAL A 582 -0.38 6.08 -46.97
N HIS A 583 0.88 5.72 -46.72
CA HIS A 583 1.35 4.34 -46.91
C HIS A 583 2.12 3.85 -45.70
N ILE A 584 1.55 2.89 -44.96
CA ILE A 584 2.24 2.12 -43.93
C ILE A 584 3.13 1.09 -44.67
N LYS A 585 4.44 1.30 -44.66
CA LYS A 585 5.39 0.57 -45.52
C LYS A 585 5.78 -0.79 -44.96
N ARG A 586 6.23 -0.81 -43.69
CA ARG A 586 6.73 -2.00 -43.02
C ARG A 586 6.79 -1.82 -41.50
N PRO A 587 6.75 -2.92 -40.73
CA PRO A 587 7.12 -2.90 -39.33
C PRO A 587 8.64 -2.75 -39.15
N LEU A 588 9.04 -2.21 -38.01
CA LEU A 588 10.41 -2.12 -37.53
C LEU A 588 10.59 -3.09 -36.36
N MET A 589 11.77 -3.72 -36.29
CA MET A 589 12.07 -4.69 -35.24
C MET A 589 12.99 -4.09 -34.18
N VAL A 590 12.80 -4.51 -32.94
CA VAL A 590 13.62 -4.16 -31.79
C VAL A 590 14.18 -5.44 -31.18
N PHE A 591 15.47 -5.71 -31.37
CA PHE A 591 16.12 -6.95 -30.89
C PHE A 591 15.37 -8.25 -31.26
N GLY A 592 14.72 -8.29 -32.42
CA GLY A 592 13.96 -9.46 -32.86
C GLY A 592 12.45 -9.39 -32.60
N PHE A 593 11.99 -8.45 -31.77
CA PHE A 593 10.56 -8.23 -31.51
C PHE A 593 9.98 -7.24 -32.52
N ASP A 594 8.83 -7.56 -33.13
CA ASP A 594 8.06 -6.65 -33.99
C ASP A 594 6.85 -6.03 -33.27
N ASP A 595 6.65 -6.37 -32.00
CA ASP A 595 5.61 -5.89 -31.08
C ASP A 595 4.19 -6.02 -31.63
N ALA A 596 3.93 -7.02 -32.47
CA ALA A 596 2.62 -7.23 -33.07
C ALA A 596 1.52 -7.54 -32.02
N PRO A 597 0.27 -7.06 -32.20
CA PRO A 597 -0.21 -6.26 -33.33
C PRO A 597 0.10 -4.75 -33.22
N HIS A 598 0.65 -4.28 -32.09
CA HIS A 598 0.94 -2.87 -31.85
C HIS A 598 1.93 -2.30 -32.88
N GLY A 599 3.13 -2.89 -32.92
CA GLY A 599 4.22 -2.60 -33.84
C GLY A 599 4.71 -1.16 -33.91
N HIS A 600 5.74 -0.98 -34.74
CA HIS A 600 6.35 0.31 -35.05
C HIS A 600 6.49 0.45 -36.56
N ALA A 601 5.81 1.42 -37.17
CA ALA A 601 5.78 1.53 -38.63
C ALA A 601 6.73 2.59 -39.18
N GLU A 602 7.28 2.29 -40.37
CA GLU A 602 7.66 3.30 -41.36
C GLU A 602 6.42 3.72 -42.16
N VAL A 603 6.16 5.02 -42.25
CA VAL A 603 4.97 5.60 -42.89
C VAL A 603 5.41 6.71 -43.84
N SER A 604 5.04 6.61 -45.13
CA SER A 604 5.25 7.69 -46.10
C SER A 604 3.97 8.44 -46.39
N PHE A 605 4.07 9.76 -46.51
CA PHE A 605 3.00 10.67 -46.92
C PHE A 605 3.36 11.22 -48.30
N VAL A 606 2.56 10.89 -49.31
CA VAL A 606 2.75 11.32 -50.70
C VAL A 606 1.53 12.11 -51.15
N ASN A 607 1.65 13.44 -51.19
CA ASN A 607 0.58 14.37 -51.54
C ASN A 607 -0.71 14.14 -50.76
N VAL A 608 -0.59 13.83 -49.47
CA VAL A 608 -1.73 13.56 -48.59
C VAL A 608 -2.49 14.87 -48.36
N ARG A 609 -3.75 14.91 -48.78
CA ARG A 609 -4.62 16.09 -48.67
C ARG A 609 -5.58 15.93 -47.49
N VAL A 610 -5.56 16.88 -46.57
CA VAL A 610 -6.50 16.94 -45.43
C VAL A 610 -7.14 18.33 -45.30
N PRO A 611 -8.37 18.44 -44.77
CA PRO A 611 -9.01 19.74 -44.54
C PRO A 611 -8.21 20.64 -43.59
N ALA A 612 -8.32 21.96 -43.75
CA ALA A 612 -7.64 22.94 -42.90
C ALA A 612 -8.01 22.80 -41.42
N LYS A 613 -9.24 22.34 -41.12
CA LYS A 613 -9.71 22.05 -39.76
C LYS A 613 -8.92 20.94 -39.05
N ASN A 614 -8.09 20.17 -39.75
CA ASN A 614 -7.29 19.10 -39.14
C ASN A 614 -6.03 19.62 -38.43
N ILE A 615 -5.67 20.89 -38.61
CA ILE A 615 -4.57 21.51 -37.87
C ILE A 615 -4.91 21.54 -36.37
N LEU A 616 -3.98 21.12 -35.52
CA LEU A 616 -4.16 21.18 -34.07
C LEU A 616 -3.68 22.53 -33.55
N LEU A 617 -4.56 23.24 -32.82
CA LEU A 617 -4.35 24.56 -32.22
C LEU A 617 -4.09 25.71 -33.20
N GLY A 618 -3.22 25.52 -34.20
CA GLY A 618 -2.88 26.49 -35.23
C GLY A 618 -1.47 26.26 -35.81
N GLU A 619 -1.16 26.97 -36.89
CA GLU A 619 0.17 26.92 -37.52
C GLU A 619 1.27 27.42 -36.58
N GLY A 620 2.44 26.79 -36.64
CA GLY A 620 3.62 27.12 -35.83
C GLY A 620 3.51 26.76 -34.35
N ARG A 621 2.48 25.99 -33.95
CA ARG A 621 2.23 25.57 -32.56
C ARG A 621 2.74 24.16 -32.23
N GLY A 622 3.48 23.51 -33.14
CA GLY A 622 3.95 22.14 -32.98
C GLY A 622 4.83 21.91 -31.75
N PHE A 623 5.77 22.82 -31.46
CA PHE A 623 6.61 22.72 -30.26
C PHE A 623 5.83 22.84 -28.95
N GLU A 624 4.81 23.70 -28.93
CA GLU A 624 3.95 23.88 -27.75
C GLU A 624 3.15 22.61 -27.45
N ILE A 625 2.53 22.03 -28.48
CA ILE A 625 1.77 20.78 -28.34
C ILE A 625 2.71 19.63 -27.94
N ALA A 626 3.90 19.53 -28.55
CA ALA A 626 4.89 18.51 -28.19
C ALA A 626 5.31 18.61 -26.72
N GLN A 627 5.56 19.82 -26.22
CA GLN A 627 5.90 20.02 -24.80
C GLN A 627 4.74 19.64 -23.89
N GLY A 628 3.50 20.02 -24.23
CA GLY A 628 2.30 19.66 -23.46
C GLY A 628 2.07 18.14 -23.38
N ARG A 629 2.33 17.42 -24.47
CA ARG A 629 2.22 15.96 -24.57
C ARG A 629 3.33 15.22 -23.81
N LEU A 630 4.58 15.60 -24.03
CA LEU A 630 5.74 14.80 -23.63
C LEU A 630 6.05 14.86 -22.12
N GLY A 631 5.50 15.83 -21.38
CA GLY A 631 5.72 15.93 -19.93
C GLY A 631 5.13 14.73 -19.15
N PRO A 632 3.79 14.60 -19.09
CA PRO A 632 3.12 13.47 -18.43
C PRO A 632 3.51 12.11 -19.05
N GLY A 633 3.57 12.02 -20.39
CA GLY A 633 3.91 10.78 -21.10
C GLY A 633 5.24 10.17 -20.66
N ARG A 634 6.29 10.98 -20.47
CA ARG A 634 7.59 10.51 -19.96
C ARG A 634 7.46 9.87 -18.59
N LEU A 635 6.66 10.45 -17.69
CA LEU A 635 6.47 9.90 -16.35
C LEU A 635 5.64 8.62 -16.37
N HIS A 636 4.62 8.52 -17.23
CA HIS A 636 3.85 7.28 -17.38
C HIS A 636 4.76 6.10 -17.78
N HIS A 637 5.70 6.33 -18.69
CA HIS A 637 6.72 5.34 -19.05
C HIS A 637 7.66 5.01 -17.89
N CYS A 638 8.15 6.02 -17.16
CA CYS A 638 9.01 5.79 -15.99
C CYS A 638 8.32 4.94 -14.92
N MET A 639 7.04 5.23 -14.62
CA MET A 639 6.26 4.48 -13.64
C MET A 639 6.05 3.02 -14.06
N ARG A 640 5.78 2.76 -15.34
CA ARG A 640 5.68 1.38 -15.85
C ARG A 640 7.00 0.62 -15.76
N LEU A 641 8.13 1.31 -15.94
CA LEU A 641 9.45 0.70 -15.79
C LEU A 641 9.76 0.29 -14.34
N ILE A 642 9.22 0.99 -13.35
CA ILE A 642 9.27 0.52 -11.94
C ILE A 642 8.54 -0.83 -11.83
N GLY A 643 7.35 -0.95 -12.43
CA GLY A 643 6.58 -2.19 -12.48
C GLY A 643 7.31 -3.35 -13.17
N ALA A 644 7.89 -3.10 -14.34
CA ALA A 644 8.68 -4.08 -15.07
C ALA A 644 9.87 -4.58 -14.23
N ALA A 645 10.56 -3.68 -13.54
CA ALA A 645 11.65 -4.02 -12.64
C ALA A 645 11.18 -4.84 -11.43
N GLU A 646 10.03 -4.52 -10.82
CA GLU A 646 9.46 -5.32 -9.73
C GLU A 646 9.08 -6.73 -10.18
N ARG A 647 8.52 -6.87 -11.39
CA ARG A 647 8.25 -8.19 -11.98
C ARG A 647 9.55 -8.97 -12.17
N GLY A 648 10.61 -8.31 -12.66
CA GLY A 648 11.96 -8.85 -12.73
C GLY A 648 12.49 -9.31 -11.37
N MET A 649 12.38 -8.48 -10.33
CA MET A 649 12.77 -8.81 -8.96
C MET A 649 12.05 -10.05 -8.42
N GLN A 650 10.73 -10.12 -8.62
CA GLN A 650 9.91 -11.26 -8.17
C GLN A 650 10.37 -12.55 -8.86
N MET A 651 10.48 -12.55 -10.18
CA MET A 651 10.90 -13.71 -10.96
C MET A 651 12.33 -14.13 -10.60
N MET A 652 13.24 -13.17 -10.45
CA MET A 652 14.63 -13.40 -10.02
C MET A 652 14.69 -14.12 -8.67
N ALA A 653 13.96 -13.63 -7.67
CA ALA A 653 13.94 -14.22 -6.34
C ALA A 653 13.34 -15.64 -6.35
N GLN A 654 12.21 -15.83 -7.03
CA GLN A 654 11.56 -17.15 -7.18
C GLN A 654 12.48 -18.17 -7.86
N ARG A 655 13.18 -17.74 -8.92
CA ARG A 655 14.16 -18.59 -9.61
C ARG A 655 15.34 -18.94 -8.72
N ALA A 656 15.85 -17.97 -7.97
CA ALA A 656 17.01 -18.17 -7.12
C ALA A 656 16.72 -19.14 -5.95
N LEU A 657 15.50 -19.12 -5.43
CA LEU A 657 15.03 -20.02 -4.36
C LEU A 657 14.70 -21.44 -4.85
N SER A 658 14.51 -21.65 -6.15
CA SER A 658 14.08 -22.93 -6.73
C SER A 658 15.17 -23.70 -7.48
N ARG A 659 16.34 -23.09 -7.77
CA ARG A 659 17.40 -23.71 -8.57
C ARG A 659 18.70 -23.86 -7.79
N ARG A 660 19.36 -25.01 -7.97
CA ARG A 660 20.68 -25.32 -7.41
C ARG A 660 21.77 -25.24 -8.48
N VAL A 661 22.91 -24.67 -8.09
CA VAL A 661 24.17 -24.65 -8.85
C VAL A 661 25.32 -24.93 -7.89
N PHE A 662 26.25 -25.79 -8.29
CA PHE A 662 27.40 -26.17 -7.47
C PHE A 662 27.02 -26.61 -6.03
N GLY A 663 25.95 -27.41 -5.91
CA GLY A 663 25.49 -27.98 -4.63
C GLY A 663 24.62 -27.06 -3.75
N LYS A 664 24.51 -25.77 -4.05
CA LYS A 664 23.73 -24.79 -3.27
C LYS A 664 22.61 -24.17 -4.11
N LEU A 665 21.56 -23.66 -3.46
CA LEU A 665 20.60 -22.78 -4.14
C LEU A 665 21.32 -21.54 -4.66
N ILE A 666 20.83 -20.94 -5.76
CA ILE A 666 21.37 -19.64 -6.21
C ILE A 666 21.21 -18.61 -5.08
N ALA A 667 20.10 -18.65 -4.34
CA ALA A 667 19.87 -17.80 -3.17
C ALA A 667 20.91 -17.96 -2.04
N GLU A 668 21.66 -19.06 -1.99
CA GLU A 668 22.70 -19.32 -0.99
C GLU A 668 24.11 -18.92 -1.48
N GLN A 669 24.22 -18.45 -2.73
CA GLN A 669 25.49 -17.96 -3.29
C GLN A 669 25.77 -16.55 -2.77
N GLY A 670 26.96 -16.35 -2.17
CA GLY A 670 27.28 -15.10 -1.49
C GLY A 670 27.21 -13.85 -2.37
N SER A 671 27.63 -13.94 -3.64
CA SER A 671 27.56 -12.82 -4.59
C SER A 671 26.12 -12.44 -4.91
N PHE A 672 25.24 -13.43 -5.11
CA PHE A 672 23.85 -13.20 -5.48
C PHE A 672 23.08 -12.38 -4.44
N ILE A 673 23.30 -12.63 -3.14
CA ILE A 673 22.65 -11.87 -2.06
C ILE A 673 23.01 -10.38 -2.14
N SER A 674 24.25 -10.04 -2.48
CA SER A 674 24.66 -8.65 -2.68
C SER A 674 24.03 -8.06 -3.94
N ASP A 675 24.00 -8.81 -5.04
CA ASP A 675 23.46 -8.35 -6.32
C ASP A 675 21.95 -8.03 -6.23
N ILE A 676 21.16 -8.92 -5.61
CA ILE A 676 19.71 -8.69 -5.43
C ILE A 676 19.44 -7.52 -4.48
N ALA A 677 20.26 -7.33 -3.43
CA ALA A 677 20.16 -6.19 -2.54
C ALA A 677 20.45 -4.87 -3.28
N MET A 678 21.48 -4.84 -4.13
CA MET A 678 21.79 -3.68 -4.97
C MET A 678 20.67 -3.38 -5.96
N CYS A 679 20.05 -4.40 -6.57
CA CYS A 679 18.89 -4.22 -7.44
C CYS A 679 17.72 -3.57 -6.68
N ARG A 680 17.42 -4.02 -5.45
CA ARG A 680 16.39 -3.41 -4.60
C ARG A 680 16.69 -1.94 -4.29
N ILE A 681 17.94 -1.62 -3.93
CA ILE A 681 18.35 -0.24 -3.64
C ILE A 681 18.15 0.67 -4.86
N GLU A 682 18.61 0.26 -6.04
CA GLU A 682 18.48 1.05 -7.26
C GLU A 682 17.01 1.23 -7.67
N LEU A 683 16.20 0.20 -7.49
CA LEU A 683 14.76 0.26 -7.75
C LEU A 683 14.07 1.29 -6.84
N GLU A 684 14.32 1.26 -5.53
CA GLU A 684 13.69 2.22 -4.60
C GLU A 684 14.13 3.67 -4.87
N LYS A 685 15.41 3.89 -5.20
CA LYS A 685 15.91 5.23 -5.59
C LYS A 685 15.17 5.76 -6.81
N ALA A 686 15.04 4.94 -7.85
CA ALA A 686 14.33 5.33 -9.06
C ALA A 686 12.83 5.57 -8.77
N ARG A 687 12.17 4.70 -7.99
CA ARG A 687 10.76 4.86 -7.61
C ARG A 687 10.54 6.22 -6.95
N LEU A 688 11.31 6.54 -5.91
CA LEU A 688 11.14 7.81 -5.17
C LEU A 688 11.40 9.03 -6.06
N LEU A 689 12.40 8.98 -6.95
CA LEU A 689 12.67 10.04 -7.91
C LEU A 689 11.50 10.25 -8.88
N VAL A 690 10.90 9.16 -9.37
CA VAL A 690 9.77 9.23 -10.30
C VAL A 690 8.49 9.73 -9.60
N LEU A 691 8.23 9.31 -8.35
CA LEU A 691 7.13 9.82 -7.52
C LEU A 691 7.30 11.31 -7.20
N GLU A 692 8.51 11.75 -6.87
CA GLU A 692 8.83 13.17 -6.68
C GLU A 692 8.59 13.96 -7.97
N ALA A 693 8.99 13.42 -9.13
CA ALA A 693 8.77 14.07 -10.42
C ALA A 693 7.28 14.24 -10.75
N ALA A 694 6.46 13.22 -10.44
CA ALA A 694 5.02 13.25 -10.62
C ALA A 694 4.34 14.26 -9.70
N ASP A 695 4.72 14.28 -8.42
CA ASP A 695 4.22 15.26 -7.45
C ASP A 695 4.61 16.71 -7.80
N GLN A 696 5.85 16.94 -8.24
CA GLN A 696 6.25 18.25 -8.74
C GLN A 696 5.50 18.64 -10.01
N LEU A 697 5.24 17.69 -10.92
CA LEU A 697 4.44 17.97 -12.11
C LEU A 697 3.01 18.41 -11.72
N ASP A 698 2.39 17.71 -10.77
CA ASP A 698 1.07 18.05 -10.23
C ASP A 698 1.04 19.44 -9.59
N ARG A 699 2.05 19.79 -8.78
CA ARG A 699 2.08 21.07 -8.04
C ARG A 699 2.59 22.26 -8.84
N LEU A 700 3.58 22.07 -9.69
CA LEU A 700 4.35 23.17 -10.32
C LEU A 700 4.13 23.28 -11.83
N GLY A 701 3.51 22.26 -12.44
CA GLY A 701 3.32 22.16 -13.88
C GLY A 701 4.61 21.86 -14.65
N ASN A 702 4.44 21.52 -15.93
CA ASN A 702 5.49 20.94 -16.78
C ASN A 702 6.75 21.81 -16.90
N LYS A 703 6.59 23.14 -17.02
CA LYS A 703 7.71 24.07 -17.25
C LYS A 703 8.69 24.12 -16.07
N LYS A 704 8.18 24.14 -14.83
CA LYS A 704 8.99 24.19 -13.61
C LYS A 704 9.59 22.81 -13.29
N SER A 705 8.86 21.74 -13.57
CA SER A 705 9.26 20.36 -13.27
C SER A 705 10.15 19.72 -14.34
N ARG A 706 10.49 20.45 -15.41
CA ARG A 706 11.29 19.93 -16.54
C ARG A 706 12.60 19.25 -16.14
N GLY A 707 13.28 19.77 -15.11
CA GLY A 707 14.56 19.23 -14.65
C GLY A 707 14.40 17.86 -14.00
N ILE A 708 13.41 17.71 -13.12
CA ILE A 708 13.18 16.44 -12.42
C ILE A 708 12.56 15.37 -13.31
N ILE A 709 11.71 15.77 -14.28
CA ILE A 709 11.19 14.85 -15.30
C ILE A 709 12.35 14.31 -16.15
N ALA A 710 13.32 15.16 -16.52
CA ALA A 710 14.52 14.72 -17.23
C ALA A 710 15.35 13.74 -16.38
N MET A 711 15.54 14.00 -15.08
CA MET A 711 16.23 13.08 -14.16
C MET A 711 15.52 11.72 -14.09
N ALA A 712 14.21 11.70 -13.92
CA ALA A 712 13.40 10.49 -13.90
C ALA A 712 13.52 9.70 -15.22
N LYS A 713 13.45 10.39 -16.36
CA LYS A 713 13.52 9.81 -17.71
C LYS A 713 14.87 9.14 -18.02
N VAL A 714 15.95 9.58 -17.37
CA VAL A 714 17.26 8.92 -17.45
C VAL A 714 17.34 7.77 -16.45
N ALA A 715 16.95 8.01 -15.19
CA ALA A 715 17.16 7.05 -14.11
C ALA A 715 16.31 5.78 -14.25
N ALA A 716 15.02 5.90 -14.58
CA ALA A 716 14.08 4.78 -14.61
C ALA A 716 14.45 3.68 -15.63
N PRO A 717 14.75 3.95 -16.92
CA PRO A 717 15.12 2.91 -17.87
C PRO A 717 16.47 2.26 -17.54
N ASN A 718 17.45 3.03 -17.06
CA ASN A 718 18.75 2.48 -16.66
C ASN A 718 18.63 1.56 -15.44
N MET A 719 17.79 1.91 -14.46
CA MET A 719 17.46 1.04 -13.33
C MET A 719 16.77 -0.25 -13.81
N ALA A 720 15.72 -0.14 -14.62
CA ALA A 720 14.96 -1.30 -15.09
C ALA A 720 15.84 -2.26 -15.88
N LEU A 721 16.72 -1.76 -16.75
CA LEU A 721 17.68 -2.58 -17.49
C LEU A 721 18.60 -3.36 -16.55
N LYS A 722 19.15 -2.73 -15.52
CA LYS A 722 20.03 -3.38 -14.55
C LYS A 722 19.32 -4.52 -13.81
N VAL A 723 18.10 -4.27 -13.34
CA VAL A 723 17.30 -5.26 -12.60
C VAL A 723 16.88 -6.42 -13.50
N LEU A 724 16.39 -6.12 -14.71
CA LEU A 724 15.90 -7.13 -15.65
C LEU A 724 17.05 -7.98 -16.21
N ASP A 725 18.22 -7.39 -16.47
CA ASP A 725 19.42 -8.11 -16.91
C ASP A 725 19.88 -9.12 -15.85
N MET A 726 19.92 -8.71 -14.58
CA MET A 726 20.22 -9.62 -13.47
C MET A 726 19.16 -10.73 -13.35
N ALA A 727 17.88 -10.40 -13.53
CA ALA A 727 16.82 -11.40 -13.52
C ALA A 727 16.99 -12.42 -14.66
N MET A 728 17.35 -11.97 -15.87
CA MET A 728 17.67 -12.84 -17.00
C MET A 728 18.88 -13.73 -16.71
N GLN A 729 19.95 -13.16 -16.14
CA GLN A 729 21.15 -13.90 -15.76
C GLN A 729 20.86 -15.04 -14.78
N VAL A 730 20.01 -14.79 -13.77
CA VAL A 730 19.59 -15.81 -12.79
C VAL A 730 18.73 -16.91 -13.41
N HIS A 731 18.01 -16.61 -14.49
CA HIS A 731 17.27 -17.62 -15.27
C HIS A 731 18.16 -18.43 -16.21
N GLY A 732 19.38 -17.96 -16.51
CA GLY A 732 20.28 -18.55 -17.49
C GLY A 732 19.67 -18.46 -18.90
N GLY A 733 19.86 -19.50 -19.72
CA GLY A 733 19.33 -19.51 -21.09
C GLY A 733 17.81 -19.25 -21.19
N ALA A 734 17.03 -19.66 -20.19
CA ALA A 734 15.58 -19.39 -20.15
C ALA A 734 15.25 -17.89 -20.07
N GLY A 735 16.12 -17.07 -19.45
CA GLY A 735 15.92 -15.63 -19.34
C GLY A 735 16.01 -14.90 -20.69
N LEU A 736 16.68 -15.50 -21.68
CA LEU A 736 16.78 -14.99 -23.05
C LEU A 736 15.64 -15.47 -23.96
N SER A 737 14.89 -16.49 -23.52
CA SER A 737 13.88 -17.18 -24.33
C SER A 737 12.49 -16.59 -24.12
N SER A 738 11.55 -16.96 -25.01
CA SER A 738 10.13 -16.63 -24.91
C SER A 738 9.38 -17.39 -23.80
N ASP A 739 10.03 -18.33 -23.10
CA ASP A 739 9.42 -19.02 -21.96
C ASP A 739 9.24 -18.10 -20.76
N THR A 740 9.86 -16.92 -20.78
CA THR A 740 9.70 -15.87 -19.78
C THR A 740 9.41 -14.52 -20.43
N VAL A 741 8.80 -13.61 -19.67
CA VAL A 741 8.55 -12.23 -20.11
C VAL A 741 9.78 -11.32 -20.02
N LEU A 742 10.88 -11.80 -19.42
CA LEU A 742 12.03 -10.97 -19.03
C LEU A 742 12.70 -10.29 -20.22
N ALA A 743 12.96 -11.04 -21.30
CA ALA A 743 13.61 -10.50 -22.49
C ALA A 743 12.78 -9.37 -23.14
N HIS A 744 11.46 -9.54 -23.22
CA HIS A 744 10.59 -8.52 -23.79
C HIS A 744 10.52 -7.27 -22.89
N LEU A 745 10.37 -7.43 -21.57
CA LEU A 745 10.43 -6.31 -20.63
C LEU A 745 11.76 -5.55 -20.71
N TRP A 746 12.88 -6.28 -20.84
CA TRP A 746 14.21 -5.68 -20.99
C TRP A 746 14.33 -4.89 -22.29
N VAL A 747 13.84 -5.44 -23.41
CA VAL A 747 13.83 -4.76 -24.71
C VAL A 747 12.99 -3.48 -24.66
N THR A 748 11.81 -3.51 -24.03
CA THR A 748 11.00 -2.32 -23.79
C THR A 748 11.77 -1.26 -22.98
N ALA A 749 12.46 -1.67 -21.90
CA ALA A 749 13.29 -0.76 -21.11
C ALA A 749 14.45 -0.17 -21.93
N ARG A 750 15.07 -0.96 -22.81
CA ARG A 750 16.15 -0.50 -23.68
C ARG A 750 15.67 0.53 -24.69
N THR A 751 14.50 0.32 -25.28
CA THR A 751 13.84 1.27 -26.20
C THR A 751 13.57 2.61 -25.52
N LEU A 752 13.17 2.59 -24.24
CA LEU A 752 12.85 3.79 -23.48
C LEU A 752 14.07 4.65 -23.08
N ARG A 753 15.31 4.22 -23.36
CA ARG A 753 16.49 5.10 -23.36
C ARG A 753 16.58 6.00 -24.60
N ILE A 754 15.77 5.73 -25.63
CA ILE A 754 15.78 6.44 -26.91
C ILE A 754 14.43 7.14 -27.15
N ALA A 755 13.33 6.40 -26.96
CA ALA A 755 11.98 6.93 -27.12
C ALA A 755 11.71 8.12 -26.17
N ASP A 756 10.87 9.06 -26.63
CA ASP A 756 10.54 10.33 -25.94
C ASP A 756 11.74 11.22 -25.58
N GLY A 757 12.86 11.04 -26.30
CA GLY A 757 14.11 11.76 -26.15
C GLY A 757 15.20 10.85 -25.59
N PRO A 758 16.37 10.75 -26.25
CA PRO A 758 17.51 9.99 -25.76
C PRO A 758 18.02 10.49 -24.40
N ASP A 759 18.63 9.59 -23.63
CA ASP A 759 19.24 9.91 -22.32
C ASP A 759 20.15 11.15 -22.41
N GLU A 760 20.97 11.26 -23.46
CA GLU A 760 21.93 12.34 -23.66
C GLU A 760 21.26 13.72 -23.79
N VAL A 761 20.07 13.77 -24.41
CA VAL A 761 19.29 15.01 -24.52
C VAL A 761 18.80 15.46 -23.14
N HIS A 762 18.33 14.51 -22.33
CA HIS A 762 17.86 14.78 -20.97
C HIS A 762 19.01 15.14 -20.02
N LEU A 763 20.15 14.45 -20.11
CA LEU A 763 21.38 14.79 -19.41
C LEU A 763 21.85 16.21 -19.77
N GLY A 764 21.75 16.60 -21.04
CA GLY A 764 22.01 17.98 -21.47
C GLY A 764 21.07 19.01 -20.82
N THR A 765 19.78 18.68 -20.64
CA THR A 765 18.84 19.52 -19.89
C THR A 765 19.24 19.64 -18.42
N ILE A 766 19.57 18.52 -17.76
CA ILE A 766 19.96 18.48 -16.34
C ILE A 766 21.23 19.32 -16.13
N GLY A 767 22.27 19.08 -16.93
CA GLY A 767 23.55 19.81 -16.83
C GLY A 767 23.39 21.32 -17.03
N LYS A 768 22.59 21.75 -18.03
CA LYS A 768 22.31 23.18 -18.24
C LYS A 768 21.61 23.82 -17.05
N LEU A 769 20.65 23.13 -16.44
CA LEU A 769 19.94 23.64 -15.26
C LEU A 769 20.85 23.74 -14.04
N GLU A 770 21.73 22.76 -13.84
CA GLU A 770 22.67 22.76 -12.71
C GLU A 770 23.70 23.88 -12.83
N LEU A 771 24.27 24.08 -14.03
CA LEU A 771 25.17 25.21 -14.30
C LEU A 771 24.46 26.57 -14.14
N GLN A 772 23.17 26.65 -14.44
CA GLN A 772 22.38 27.86 -14.22
C GLN A 772 22.22 28.16 -12.72
N ARG A 773 22.03 27.14 -11.87
CA ARG A 773 21.94 27.30 -10.41
C ARG A 773 23.23 27.83 -9.81
N ALA A 774 24.38 27.39 -10.29
CA ALA A 774 25.69 27.84 -9.80
C ALA A 774 26.02 29.31 -10.15
N ARG A 775 25.25 29.95 -11.04
CA ARG A 775 25.40 31.37 -11.42
C ARG A 775 24.45 32.32 -10.68
N LEU A 776 23.54 31.76 -9.88
CA LEU A 776 22.63 32.47 -8.99
C LEU A 776 23.23 32.48 -7.58
#